data_AF-A0A501WS90-F1
#
_entry.id   AF-A0A501WS90-F1
#
_cell.length_a   1.000
_cell.length_b   1.000
_cell.length_c   1.000
_cell.angle_alpha   90.00
_cell.angle_beta   90.00
_cell.angle_gamma   90.00
#
_symmetry.space_group_name_H-M   'P 1'
#
loop_
_entity.id
_entity.type
_entity.pdbx_description
1 polymer ?
#
loop_
_entity_poly.entity_id
_entity_poly.type
_entity_poly.pdbx_seq_one_letter_code
_entity_poly.pdbx_strand_id
1 'polypeptide(L)'
;MSLISELMGLPPDGEPAPAFVAGDENDRWNADRLAAAHGERMIFVGGKGWGIWDGARFDFSDGDLRAAAIAEELQALVNADAEKAWRADFDEIAIARRMAIQPSSNAPRVKDPAEALKALRAEGWLALRKHAVKCGNVDKMEKALKVLRHRLRVAIDTLDADPWSFTVPNGRIDLRAAAYADLQPELGRAALVEARARWLKPHDRESLPTKCAGVEYDPAADCPEWRAFLELVLPDPEVRACFHRSMGATLFGRNEPQCAFLFRGSGGNGKSTAVNMIAHVLGESGGYAVPCKIELFLATANESAGKATPEEVDIPGARALIASEPDPTDELSAKRIKALTGGDPRPARGLNQGQFYYRPTAFPILSFNRTPRIKNEDEGTRRRLVFIPFEVNLRALPEDRRRSPIEVERALKAEGPGVLNWMLEGWRAYRERADAGIGAPPGIDPPEAMRALKDSLLEHADPIGEFIKDCCRSDAAGPGIRSSAFFRVYSEWCDWRDVPPRGRERRRGCRAGRPRQPPPGLTPPGLARPAPARGGGDLRARGRDRDGRRNLGRLRGGASRRRPRLGRGAPVRRADLGREAPRARGGDRARLRPRHPRGRFDRDPRPDPRDRGRWPLAAAHSRRARPQAVARAGSGAERRRAGGFRSHGAGLAGRGFNARRTKPLTTSRGGCTYAAWS
;
A
#
# COMPACT_ATOMS: atom_id res chain seq x y z
N MET A 1 -52.60 11.53 37.99
CA MET A 1 -51.33 10.84 37.66
C MET A 1 -51.26 10.40 36.21
N SER A 2 -52.19 9.60 35.67
CA SER A 2 -52.23 9.23 34.24
C SER A 2 -52.02 10.41 33.29
N LEU A 3 -52.84 11.46 33.44
CA LEU A 3 -52.77 12.70 32.66
C LEU A 3 -51.38 13.37 32.67
N ILE A 4 -50.55 13.16 33.71
CA ILE A 4 -49.19 13.72 33.81
C ILE A 4 -48.18 12.83 33.09
N SER A 5 -48.35 11.49 33.12
CA SER A 5 -47.55 10.60 32.28
C SER A 5 -47.81 10.84 30.80
N GLU A 6 -49.08 11.09 30.45
CA GLU A 6 -49.52 11.43 29.10
C GLU A 6 -48.99 12.81 28.64
N LEU A 7 -49.12 13.86 29.48
CA LEU A 7 -48.61 15.20 29.17
C LEU A 7 -47.07 15.27 29.09
N MET A 8 -46.34 14.42 29.82
CA MET A 8 -44.87 14.35 29.76
C MET A 8 -44.33 13.29 28.78
N GLY A 9 -45.19 12.53 28.10
CA GLY A 9 -44.79 11.47 27.17
C GLY A 9 -43.96 10.36 27.82
N LEU A 10 -44.22 10.03 29.09
CA LEU A 10 -43.54 8.95 29.80
C LEU A 10 -43.92 7.59 29.19
N PRO A 11 -42.99 6.62 29.10
CA PRO A 11 -43.32 5.29 28.59
C PRO A 11 -44.32 4.57 29.52
N PRO A 12 -45.09 3.59 29.02
CA PRO A 12 -45.89 2.74 29.88
C PRO A 12 -45.01 1.99 30.89
N ASP A 13 -45.57 1.68 32.05
CA ASP A 13 -44.93 0.81 33.04
C ASP A 13 -44.79 -0.62 32.46
N GLY A 14 -43.70 -1.32 32.76
CA GLY A 14 -43.38 -2.64 32.22
C GLY A 14 -42.39 -3.40 33.09
N GLU A 15 -41.95 -4.58 32.65
CA GLU A 15 -41.05 -5.43 33.46
C GLU A 15 -39.75 -4.71 33.85
N PRO A 16 -39.27 -4.89 35.11
CA PRO A 16 -38.08 -4.21 35.60
C PRO A 16 -36.82 -4.71 34.90
N ALA A 17 -35.98 -3.78 34.48
CA ALA A 17 -34.66 -4.06 33.94
C ALA A 17 -33.63 -4.22 35.07
N PRO A 18 -32.58 -5.04 34.90
CA PRO A 18 -31.48 -5.13 35.86
C PRO A 18 -30.82 -3.76 36.07
N ALA A 19 -30.28 -3.55 37.28
CA ALA A 19 -29.78 -2.27 37.79
C ALA A 19 -29.02 -1.43 36.75
N PHE A 20 -29.70 -0.44 36.18
CA PHE A 20 -29.15 0.47 35.19
C PHE A 20 -28.43 1.62 35.90
N VAL A 21 -27.09 1.58 35.91
CA VAL A 21 -26.28 2.71 36.34
C VAL A 21 -26.37 3.81 35.29
N ALA A 22 -27.11 4.87 35.61
CA ALA A 22 -27.25 6.03 34.74
C ALA A 22 -25.90 6.75 34.57
N GLY A 23 -25.20 6.43 33.48
CA GLY A 23 -23.92 7.02 33.14
C GLY A 23 -24.03 8.50 32.75
N ASP A 24 -23.13 9.32 33.33
CA ASP A 24 -23.09 10.79 33.26
C ASP A 24 -23.46 11.39 31.88
N GLU A 25 -23.99 12.61 31.89
CA GLU A 25 -24.23 13.44 30.69
C GLU A 25 -22.93 14.02 30.07
N ASN A 26 -21.83 13.25 30.05
CA ASN A 26 -20.51 13.71 29.61
C ASN A 26 -19.97 12.97 28.37
N ASP A 27 -18.95 13.56 27.76
CA ASP A 27 -18.40 13.10 26.47
C ASP A 27 -17.64 11.76 26.60
N ARG A 28 -17.20 11.42 27.81
CA ARG A 28 -16.60 10.11 28.12
C ARG A 28 -17.66 9.02 28.03
N TRP A 29 -18.80 9.19 28.70
CA TRP A 29 -19.90 8.23 28.66
C TRP A 29 -20.56 8.13 27.28
N ASN A 30 -20.62 9.24 26.52
CA ASN A 30 -21.03 9.18 25.12
C ASN A 30 -20.07 8.33 24.27
N ALA A 31 -18.77 8.41 24.53
CA ALA A 31 -17.79 7.53 23.90
C ALA A 31 -17.86 6.07 24.41
N ASP A 32 -18.28 5.82 25.66
CA ASP A 32 -18.54 4.46 26.15
C ASP A 32 -19.76 3.83 25.45
N ARG A 33 -20.82 4.61 25.19
CA ARG A 33 -21.99 4.17 24.40
C ARG A 33 -21.60 3.75 22.99
N LEU A 34 -20.83 4.59 22.28
CA LEU A 34 -20.32 4.25 20.94
C LEU A 34 -19.34 3.07 20.96
N ALA A 35 -18.50 2.95 22.01
CA ALA A 35 -17.62 1.79 22.18
C ALA A 35 -18.40 0.48 22.38
N ALA A 36 -19.47 0.50 23.19
CA ALA A 36 -20.29 -0.68 23.46
C ALA A 36 -21.12 -1.14 22.25
N ALA A 37 -21.58 -0.20 21.41
CA ALA A 37 -22.40 -0.52 20.23
C ALA A 37 -21.58 -0.79 18.96
N HIS A 38 -20.45 -0.10 18.76
CA HIS A 38 -19.69 -0.13 17.50
C HIS A 38 -18.18 -0.30 17.68
N GLY A 39 -17.66 -0.32 18.91
CA GLY A 39 -16.21 -0.27 19.17
C GLY A 39 -15.43 -1.42 18.56
N GLU A 40 -16.02 -2.61 18.44
CA GLU A 40 -15.38 -3.74 17.74
C GLU A 40 -15.24 -3.51 16.22
N ARG A 41 -16.05 -2.64 15.63
CA ARG A 41 -16.06 -2.31 14.20
C ARG A 41 -15.20 -1.09 13.87
N MET A 42 -14.52 -0.49 14.85
CA MET A 42 -13.76 0.76 14.69
C MET A 42 -12.36 0.64 15.30
N ILE A 43 -11.34 1.06 14.57
CA ILE A 43 -9.98 1.24 15.10
C ILE A 43 -9.46 2.64 14.75
N PHE A 44 -8.62 3.21 15.59
CA PHE A 44 -7.96 4.49 15.33
C PHE A 44 -6.44 4.32 15.29
N VAL A 45 -5.82 4.64 14.16
CA VAL A 45 -4.38 4.51 13.94
C VAL A 45 -3.77 5.91 13.84
N GLY A 46 -2.89 6.23 14.78
CA GLY A 46 -2.23 7.54 14.86
C GLY A 46 -1.41 7.83 13.61
N GLY A 47 -1.85 8.83 12.82
CA GLY A 47 -1.23 9.20 11.55
C GLY A 47 -1.84 8.57 10.30
N LYS A 48 -2.82 7.65 10.44
CA LYS A 48 -3.62 7.12 9.31
C LYS A 48 -5.11 7.48 9.41
N GLY A 49 -5.67 7.60 10.61
CA GLY A 49 -7.06 7.99 10.85
C GLY A 49 -7.90 6.88 11.48
N TRP A 50 -9.22 6.96 11.32
CA TRP A 50 -10.13 5.85 11.63
C TRP A 50 -10.08 4.77 10.54
N GLY A 51 -10.11 3.50 10.95
CA GLY A 51 -10.37 2.34 10.09
C GLY A 51 -11.64 1.65 10.55
N ILE A 52 -12.51 1.28 9.62
CA ILE A 52 -13.86 0.77 9.89
C ILE A 52 -14.01 -0.62 9.27
N TRP A 53 -14.52 -1.57 10.05
CA TRP A 53 -14.75 -2.95 9.60
C TRP A 53 -15.81 -3.00 8.49
N ASP A 54 -15.39 -3.41 7.29
CA ASP A 54 -16.25 -3.54 6.11
C ASP A 54 -16.91 -4.92 5.96
N GLY A 55 -16.44 -5.91 6.71
CA GLY A 55 -16.85 -7.32 6.63
C GLY A 55 -15.66 -8.26 6.50
N ALA A 56 -14.57 -7.79 5.89
CA ALA A 56 -13.33 -8.53 5.62
C ALA A 56 -12.09 -7.87 6.22
N ARG A 57 -12.05 -6.54 6.30
CA ARG A 57 -10.90 -5.74 6.74
C ARG A 57 -11.33 -4.48 7.48
N PHE A 58 -10.38 -3.88 8.20
CA PHE A 58 -10.47 -2.48 8.64
C PHE A 58 -10.03 -1.56 7.51
N ASP A 59 -10.99 -1.07 6.76
CA ASP A 59 -10.76 -0.12 5.68
C ASP A 59 -10.68 1.32 6.22
N PHE A 60 -9.64 2.04 5.79
CA PHE A 60 -9.40 3.44 6.16
C PHE A 60 -9.95 4.43 5.13
N SER A 61 -10.46 3.94 3.99
CA SER A 61 -11.09 4.75 2.95
C SER A 61 -12.33 5.44 3.52
N ASP A 62 -12.35 6.77 3.40
CA ASP A 62 -13.35 7.67 4.01
C ASP A 62 -13.58 7.43 5.52
N GLY A 63 -12.55 6.93 6.23
CA GLY A 63 -12.67 6.47 7.61
C GLY A 63 -13.17 7.51 8.61
N ASP A 64 -12.72 8.78 8.50
CA ASP A 64 -13.22 9.87 9.35
C ASP A 64 -14.71 10.20 9.07
N LEU A 65 -15.18 10.08 7.82
CA LEU A 65 -16.60 10.28 7.46
C LEU A 65 -17.46 9.10 7.93
N ARG A 66 -16.98 7.86 7.77
CA ARG A 66 -17.66 6.65 8.24
C ARG A 66 -17.72 6.59 9.78
N ALA A 67 -16.69 7.09 10.47
CA ALA A 67 -16.73 7.27 11.92
C ALA A 67 -17.71 8.36 12.35
N ALA A 68 -17.85 9.46 11.59
CA ALA A 68 -18.86 10.49 11.84
C ALA A 68 -20.28 9.92 11.68
N ALA A 69 -20.55 9.16 10.62
CA ALA A 69 -21.85 8.50 10.41
C ALA A 69 -22.22 7.53 11.55
N ILE A 70 -21.26 6.75 12.07
CA ILE A 70 -21.48 5.90 13.26
C ILE A 70 -21.80 6.76 14.50
N ALA A 71 -21.20 7.96 14.63
CA ALA A 71 -21.47 8.84 15.75
C ALA A 71 -22.86 9.53 15.68
N GLU A 72 -23.54 9.53 14.54
CA GLU A 72 -24.94 9.99 14.42
C GLU A 72 -25.89 9.09 15.23
N GLU A 73 -25.58 7.79 15.36
CA GLU A 73 -26.33 6.84 16.20
C GLU A 73 -26.31 7.20 17.70
N LEU A 74 -25.41 8.08 18.15
CA LEU A 74 -25.27 8.48 19.55
C LEU A 74 -26.59 8.97 20.18
N GLN A 75 -27.41 9.72 19.44
CA GLN A 75 -28.71 10.17 19.94
C GLN A 75 -29.68 8.99 20.16
N ALA A 76 -29.67 8.00 19.26
CA ALA A 76 -30.48 6.79 19.41
C ALA A 76 -30.01 5.95 20.61
N LEU A 77 -28.70 5.81 20.81
CA LEU A 77 -28.12 5.11 21.95
C LEU A 77 -28.47 5.77 23.29
N VAL A 78 -28.43 7.10 23.40
CA VAL A 78 -28.83 7.82 24.63
C VAL A 78 -30.35 7.74 24.87
N ASN A 79 -31.18 7.75 23.80
CA ASN A 79 -32.61 7.49 23.93
C ASN A 79 -32.90 6.04 24.42
N ALA A 80 -32.18 5.04 23.91
CA ALA A 80 -32.30 3.65 24.37
C ALA A 80 -31.85 3.49 25.83
N ASP A 81 -30.86 4.27 26.29
CA ASP A 81 -30.48 4.35 27.70
C ASP A 81 -31.55 5.02 28.57
N ALA A 82 -32.25 6.05 28.08
CA ALA A 82 -33.39 6.64 28.80
C ALA A 82 -34.50 5.58 29.01
N GLU A 83 -34.78 4.76 28.00
CA GLU A 83 -35.75 3.66 28.10
C GLU A 83 -35.32 2.54 29.07
N LYS A 84 -34.02 2.34 29.30
CA LYS A 84 -33.52 1.48 30.39
C LYS A 84 -33.71 2.16 31.74
N ALA A 85 -33.41 3.45 31.85
CA ALA A 85 -33.58 4.23 33.10
C ALA A 85 -35.03 4.24 33.60
N TRP A 86 -36.02 4.29 32.68
CA TRP A 86 -37.44 4.17 33.03
C TRP A 86 -37.83 2.81 33.63
N ARG A 87 -37.14 1.74 33.21
CA ARG A 87 -37.37 0.36 33.69
C ARG A 87 -36.45 -0.02 34.85
N ALA A 88 -35.52 0.84 35.24
CA ALA A 88 -34.48 0.55 36.20
C ALA A 88 -35.04 0.24 37.60
N ASP A 89 -34.45 -0.72 38.29
CA ASP A 89 -34.69 -0.94 39.72
C ASP A 89 -33.69 -0.16 40.58
N PHE A 90 -34.08 0.17 41.82
CA PHE A 90 -33.30 1.00 42.75
C PHE A 90 -33.29 0.38 44.15
N ASP A 91 -32.15 0.45 44.84
CA ASP A 91 -32.04 -0.09 46.19
C ASP A 91 -32.87 0.72 47.23
N GLU A 92 -33.18 0.06 48.35
CA GLU A 92 -33.95 0.64 49.46
C GLU A 92 -33.34 1.95 50.00
N ILE A 93 -32.01 2.10 49.91
CA ILE A 93 -31.28 3.27 50.38
C ILE A 93 -31.52 4.46 49.43
N ALA A 94 -31.53 4.24 48.11
CA ALA A 94 -31.87 5.24 47.11
C ALA A 94 -33.33 5.68 47.22
N ILE A 95 -34.25 4.72 47.39
CA ILE A 95 -35.68 4.97 47.61
C ILE A 95 -35.90 5.79 48.89
N ALA A 96 -35.34 5.35 50.03
CA ALA A 96 -35.45 6.05 51.31
C ALA A 96 -34.82 7.46 51.26
N ARG A 97 -33.67 7.62 50.59
CA ARG A 97 -33.07 8.94 50.31
C ARG A 97 -34.01 9.84 49.51
N ARG A 98 -34.67 9.32 48.47
CA ARG A 98 -35.61 10.11 47.65
C ARG A 98 -36.83 10.58 48.44
N MET A 99 -37.32 9.77 49.38
CA MET A 99 -38.41 10.10 50.32
C MET A 99 -37.98 11.08 51.43
N ALA A 100 -36.69 11.12 51.77
CA ALA A 100 -36.12 12.02 52.76
C ALA A 100 -35.86 13.45 52.25
N ILE A 101 -35.78 13.65 50.91
CA ILE A 101 -35.65 14.98 50.30
C ILE A 101 -36.86 15.84 50.66
N GLN A 102 -36.62 16.95 51.34
CA GLN A 102 -37.65 17.97 51.55
C GLN A 102 -37.98 18.65 50.21
N PRO A 103 -39.26 18.78 49.83
CA PRO A 103 -39.63 19.52 48.63
C PRO A 103 -39.28 21.01 48.77
N SER A 104 -38.91 21.65 47.66
CA SER A 104 -38.97 23.10 47.55
C SER A 104 -40.41 23.60 47.72
N SER A 105 -40.59 24.90 47.96
CA SER A 105 -41.91 25.51 48.07
C SER A 105 -42.84 25.08 46.92
N ASN A 106 -44.05 24.66 47.29
CA ASN A 106 -45.14 24.17 46.44
C ASN A 106 -44.96 22.79 45.75
N ALA A 107 -43.89 22.03 46.00
CA ALA A 107 -43.80 20.64 45.53
C ALA A 107 -44.40 19.64 46.56
N PRO A 108 -45.16 18.61 46.12
CA PRO A 108 -45.69 17.59 47.03
C PRO A 108 -44.57 16.70 47.58
N ARG A 109 -44.66 16.37 48.87
CA ARG A 109 -43.73 15.43 49.51
C ARG A 109 -44.11 13.99 49.15
N VAL A 110 -43.19 13.28 48.50
CA VAL A 110 -43.27 11.83 48.24
C VAL A 110 -43.37 11.07 49.57
N LYS A 111 -44.35 10.18 49.70
CA LYS A 111 -44.60 9.42 50.95
C LYS A 111 -44.58 7.91 50.77
N ASP A 112 -44.74 7.42 49.55
CA ASP A 112 -44.78 6.00 49.22
C ASP A 112 -43.49 5.55 48.50
N PRO A 113 -42.94 4.37 48.81
CA PRO A 113 -41.82 3.78 48.07
C PRO A 113 -42.05 3.64 46.56
N ALA A 114 -43.27 3.34 46.09
CA ALA A 114 -43.53 3.20 44.64
C ALA A 114 -43.60 4.57 43.94
N GLU A 115 -44.17 5.61 44.58
CA GLU A 115 -44.02 7.01 44.14
C GLU A 115 -42.53 7.42 44.05
N ALA A 116 -41.72 7.05 45.04
CA ALA A 116 -40.29 7.37 45.08
C ALA A 116 -39.51 6.66 43.96
N LEU A 117 -39.79 5.37 43.72
CA LEU A 117 -39.22 4.61 42.60
C LEU A 117 -39.63 5.22 41.25
N LYS A 118 -40.91 5.60 41.08
CA LYS A 118 -41.39 6.24 39.84
C LYS A 118 -40.79 7.65 39.65
N ALA A 119 -40.53 8.39 40.72
CA ALA A 119 -39.81 9.66 40.66
C ALA A 119 -38.34 9.48 40.23
N LEU A 120 -37.61 8.52 40.79
CA LEU A 120 -36.23 8.19 40.40
C LEU A 120 -36.13 7.77 38.92
N ARG A 121 -37.07 6.93 38.46
CA ARG A 121 -37.20 6.53 37.04
C ARG A 121 -37.49 7.73 36.13
N ALA A 122 -38.40 8.61 36.52
CA ALA A 122 -38.73 9.82 35.77
C ALA A 122 -37.54 10.80 35.69
N GLU A 123 -36.80 10.98 36.79
CA GLU A 123 -35.61 11.82 36.86
C GLU A 123 -34.51 11.31 35.93
N GLY A 124 -34.20 10.01 35.98
CA GLY A 124 -33.21 9.37 35.10
C GLY A 124 -33.59 9.41 33.61
N TRP A 125 -34.85 9.09 33.28
CA TRP A 125 -35.36 9.19 31.92
C TRP A 125 -35.32 10.64 31.39
N LEU A 126 -35.76 11.61 32.19
CA LEU A 126 -35.83 13.02 31.77
C LEU A 126 -34.42 13.64 31.60
N ALA A 127 -33.46 13.27 32.45
CA ALA A 127 -32.05 13.66 32.29
C ALA A 127 -31.49 13.11 30.96
N LEU A 128 -31.64 11.80 30.71
CA LEU A 128 -31.14 11.17 29.49
C LEU A 128 -31.86 11.66 28.23
N ARG A 129 -33.17 11.93 28.26
CA ARG A 129 -33.88 12.55 27.13
C ARG A 129 -33.38 13.97 26.84
N LYS A 130 -33.15 14.80 27.86
CA LYS A 130 -32.52 16.14 27.70
C LYS A 130 -31.09 16.03 27.14
N HIS A 131 -30.33 15.01 27.52
CA HIS A 131 -29.00 14.74 26.97
C HIS A 131 -29.04 14.19 25.54
N ALA A 132 -30.03 13.36 25.19
CA ALA A 132 -30.21 12.84 23.83
C ALA A 132 -30.41 13.97 22.82
N VAL A 133 -31.19 15.01 23.17
CA VAL A 133 -31.33 16.23 22.34
C VAL A 133 -29.98 16.91 22.14
N LYS A 134 -29.15 17.06 23.19
CA LYS A 134 -27.78 17.60 23.06
C LYS A 134 -26.92 16.74 22.14
N CYS A 135 -27.07 15.41 22.20
CA CYS A 135 -26.29 14.44 21.43
C CYS A 135 -26.65 14.40 19.93
N GLY A 136 -27.73 15.05 19.50
CA GLY A 136 -28.01 15.27 18.07
C GLY A 136 -27.15 16.37 17.43
N ASN A 137 -26.31 17.08 18.21
CA ASN A 137 -25.42 18.11 17.69
C ASN A 137 -24.03 17.53 17.35
N VAL A 138 -23.49 17.93 16.19
CA VAL A 138 -22.16 17.52 15.69
C VAL A 138 -21.05 17.68 16.74
N ASP A 139 -21.05 18.77 17.50
CA ASP A 139 -20.10 19.02 18.61
C ASP A 139 -20.02 17.87 19.63
N LYS A 140 -21.14 17.22 19.94
CA LYS A 140 -21.18 16.07 20.87
C LYS A 140 -20.73 14.77 20.22
N MET A 141 -21.00 14.60 18.93
CA MET A 141 -20.51 13.47 18.12
C MET A 141 -18.98 13.54 17.99
N GLU A 142 -18.44 14.72 17.62
CA GLU A 142 -17.00 14.98 17.54
C GLU A 142 -16.29 14.78 18.88
N LYS A 143 -16.86 15.25 20.00
CA LYS A 143 -16.26 15.08 21.34
C LYS A 143 -16.27 13.62 21.78
N ALA A 144 -17.35 12.87 21.51
CA ALA A 144 -17.40 11.44 21.77
C ALA A 144 -16.36 10.68 20.94
N LEU A 145 -16.28 10.93 19.63
CA LEU A 145 -15.23 10.36 18.76
C LEU A 145 -13.82 10.74 19.24
N LYS A 146 -13.59 11.99 19.66
CA LYS A 146 -12.30 12.45 20.16
C LYS A 146 -11.85 11.68 21.40
N VAL A 147 -12.74 11.32 22.32
CA VAL A 147 -12.42 10.42 23.44
C VAL A 147 -12.21 8.99 22.94
N LEU A 148 -13.05 8.51 22.02
CA LEU A 148 -13.01 7.15 21.48
C LEU A 148 -11.68 6.85 20.75
N ARG A 149 -11.08 7.83 20.07
CA ARG A 149 -9.74 7.76 19.42
C ARG A 149 -8.63 7.29 20.37
N HIS A 150 -8.76 7.54 21.67
CA HIS A 150 -7.79 7.08 22.68
C HIS A 150 -8.05 5.65 23.18
N ARG A 151 -9.32 5.20 23.12
CA ARG A 151 -9.76 3.88 23.59
C ARG A 151 -9.54 2.80 22.52
N LEU A 152 -9.92 3.09 21.29
CA LEU A 152 -9.80 2.18 20.14
C LEU A 152 -8.47 2.37 19.41
N ARG A 153 -7.43 2.81 20.12
CA ARG A 153 -6.14 3.12 19.50
C ARG A 153 -5.38 1.84 19.18
N VAL A 154 -5.08 1.63 17.90
CA VAL A 154 -4.27 0.52 17.40
C VAL A 154 -2.90 1.03 16.93
N ALA A 155 -1.87 0.20 17.06
CA ALA A 155 -0.51 0.49 16.61
C ALA A 155 -0.31 -0.05 15.18
N ILE A 156 0.36 0.71 14.30
CA ILE A 156 0.42 0.37 12.88
C ILE A 156 1.22 -0.91 12.59
N ASP A 157 2.12 -1.30 13.48
CA ASP A 157 2.89 -2.54 13.45
C ASP A 157 2.12 -3.77 13.97
N THR A 158 0.89 -3.57 14.49
CA THR A 158 -0.06 -4.66 14.79
C THR A 158 -1.09 -4.91 13.67
N LEU A 159 -1.09 -4.07 12.63
CA LEU A 159 -1.94 -4.25 11.45
C LEU A 159 -1.30 -5.25 10.47
N ASP A 160 -2.12 -6.12 9.86
CA ASP A 160 -1.69 -7.14 8.89
C ASP A 160 -0.50 -8.01 9.39
N ALA A 161 -0.41 -8.23 10.71
CA ALA A 161 0.83 -8.63 11.38
C ALA A 161 1.25 -10.10 11.16
N ASP A 162 0.34 -11.01 10.83
CA ASP A 162 0.71 -12.36 10.37
C ASP A 162 0.90 -12.35 8.84
N PRO A 163 2.15 -12.42 8.32
CA PRO A 163 2.39 -12.38 6.89
C PRO A 163 1.84 -13.61 6.14
N TRP A 164 1.49 -14.68 6.87
CA TRP A 164 0.87 -15.89 6.33
C TRP A 164 -0.66 -15.80 6.20
N SER A 165 -1.29 -14.72 6.66
CA SER A 165 -2.71 -14.45 6.41
C SER A 165 -2.89 -13.71 5.08
N PHE A 166 -3.81 -14.18 4.24
CA PHE A 166 -4.19 -13.51 3.00
C PHE A 166 -5.72 -13.40 2.90
N THR A 167 -6.24 -12.20 3.14
CA THR A 167 -7.68 -11.91 3.19
C THR A 167 -8.27 -11.82 1.78
N VAL A 168 -9.39 -12.51 1.57
CA VAL A 168 -10.18 -12.54 0.33
C VAL A 168 -11.63 -12.18 0.66
N PRO A 169 -12.50 -11.70 -0.26
CA PRO A 169 -13.83 -11.23 0.12
C PRO A 169 -14.65 -12.27 0.92
N ASN A 170 -14.50 -13.57 0.60
CA ASN A 170 -15.18 -14.68 1.27
C ASN A 170 -14.43 -15.32 2.47
N GLY A 171 -13.30 -14.76 2.96
CA GLY A 171 -12.62 -15.24 4.18
C GLY A 171 -11.13 -14.88 4.25
N ARG A 172 -10.33 -15.71 4.94
CA ARG A 172 -8.86 -15.61 4.93
C ARG A 172 -8.20 -16.93 4.55
N ILE A 173 -7.26 -16.89 3.63
CA ILE A 173 -6.45 -18.06 3.24
C ILE A 173 -5.27 -18.18 4.19
N ASP A 174 -5.08 -19.36 4.77
CA ASP A 174 -3.87 -19.73 5.49
C ASP A 174 -2.78 -20.13 4.49
N LEU A 175 -1.80 -19.24 4.27
CA LEU A 175 -0.68 -19.48 3.35
C LEU A 175 0.26 -20.59 3.83
N ARG A 176 0.24 -20.98 5.13
CA ARG A 176 1.00 -22.15 5.63
C ARG A 176 0.36 -23.43 5.13
N ALA A 177 -0.97 -23.52 5.24
CA ALA A 177 -1.73 -24.65 4.72
C ALA A 177 -1.58 -24.77 3.19
N ALA A 178 -1.62 -23.65 2.46
CA ALA A 178 -1.41 -23.65 1.01
C ALA A 178 0.00 -24.11 0.60
N ALA A 179 1.05 -23.63 1.29
CA ALA A 179 2.42 -24.01 1.01
C ALA A 179 2.69 -25.51 1.29
N TYR A 180 2.27 -26.02 2.44
CA TYR A 180 2.74 -27.31 2.98
C TYR A 180 1.69 -28.43 3.01
N ALA A 181 0.49 -28.25 2.46
CA ALA A 181 -0.45 -29.37 2.29
C ALA A 181 0.17 -30.48 1.42
N ASP A 182 -0.12 -31.74 1.73
CA ASP A 182 0.20 -32.84 0.81
C ASP A 182 -0.74 -32.76 -0.42
N LEU A 183 -0.14 -32.65 -1.60
CA LEU A 183 -0.79 -32.56 -2.91
C LEU A 183 -0.02 -33.45 -3.89
N GLN A 184 -0.17 -34.76 -3.74
CA GLN A 184 0.43 -35.76 -4.64
C GLN A 184 0.04 -35.50 -6.11
N PRO A 185 0.93 -35.68 -7.10
CA PRO A 185 0.63 -35.43 -8.51
C PRO A 185 -0.58 -36.21 -9.07
N GLU A 186 -0.81 -37.42 -8.54
CA GLU A 186 -1.93 -38.31 -8.87
C GLU A 186 -3.27 -37.94 -8.19
N LEU A 187 -3.31 -36.87 -7.38
CA LEU A 187 -4.49 -36.46 -6.63
C LEU A 187 -5.62 -35.97 -7.56
N GLY A 188 -6.60 -36.83 -7.80
CA GLY A 188 -7.76 -36.53 -8.66
C GLY A 188 -8.52 -35.25 -8.24
N ARG A 189 -9.07 -34.53 -9.24
CA ARG A 189 -9.61 -33.15 -9.08
C ARG A 189 -10.51 -32.95 -7.85
N ALA A 190 -11.38 -33.91 -7.53
CA ALA A 190 -12.26 -33.80 -6.35
C ALA A 190 -11.48 -33.70 -5.03
N ALA A 191 -10.47 -34.54 -4.83
CA ALA A 191 -9.65 -34.54 -3.62
C ALA A 191 -8.68 -33.33 -3.58
N LEU A 192 -8.22 -32.85 -4.75
CA LEU A 192 -7.51 -31.57 -4.85
C LEU A 192 -8.37 -30.38 -4.39
N VAL A 193 -9.64 -30.34 -4.80
CA VAL A 193 -10.61 -29.31 -4.39
C VAL A 193 -10.91 -29.41 -2.89
N GLU A 194 -11.11 -30.60 -2.34
CA GLU A 194 -11.27 -30.79 -0.90
C GLU A 194 -10.03 -30.34 -0.11
N ALA A 195 -8.83 -30.70 -0.58
CA ALA A 195 -7.58 -30.29 0.04
C ALA A 195 -7.42 -28.75 0.05
N ARG A 196 -7.75 -28.10 -1.07
CA ARG A 196 -7.77 -26.63 -1.24
C ARG A 196 -8.80 -25.93 -0.38
N ALA A 197 -10.03 -26.46 -0.29
CA ALA A 197 -11.11 -25.87 0.51
C ALA A 197 -10.72 -25.68 1.99
N ARG A 198 -9.88 -26.57 2.54
CA ARG A 198 -9.39 -26.49 3.92
C ARG A 198 -8.43 -25.31 4.18
N TRP A 199 -7.92 -24.62 3.15
CA TRP A 199 -7.04 -23.45 3.30
C TRP A 199 -7.82 -22.19 3.68
N LEU A 200 -9.09 -22.07 3.26
CA LEU A 200 -9.96 -20.96 3.61
C LEU A 200 -10.43 -21.11 5.07
N LYS A 201 -10.30 -20.03 5.83
CA LYS A 201 -10.86 -19.86 7.17
C LYS A 201 -11.86 -18.68 7.14
N PRO A 202 -12.77 -18.58 8.13
CA PRO A 202 -13.61 -17.39 8.29
C PRO A 202 -12.79 -16.10 8.42
N HIS A 203 -13.43 -14.94 8.25
CA HIS A 203 -12.79 -13.66 8.54
C HIS A 203 -12.33 -13.53 9.99
N ASP A 204 -11.22 -12.82 10.19
CA ASP A 204 -10.58 -12.64 11.49
C ASP A 204 -10.25 -11.18 11.74
N ARG A 205 -11.17 -10.54 12.44
CA ARG A 205 -11.12 -9.15 12.86
C ARG A 205 -10.05 -8.91 13.93
N GLU A 206 -9.70 -9.91 14.74
CA GLU A 206 -8.68 -9.78 15.79
C GLU A 206 -7.25 -9.78 15.21
N SER A 207 -7.06 -10.39 14.03
CA SER A 207 -5.81 -10.29 13.26
C SER A 207 -5.55 -8.92 12.61
N LEU A 208 -6.46 -7.96 12.78
CA LEU A 208 -6.38 -6.57 12.29
C LEU A 208 -5.96 -6.44 10.81
N PRO A 209 -6.60 -7.16 9.86
CA PRO A 209 -6.29 -7.01 8.44
C PRO A 209 -6.78 -5.64 7.94
N THR A 210 -5.96 -4.95 7.14
CA THR A 210 -6.33 -3.65 6.53
C THR A 210 -6.46 -3.74 5.01
N LYS A 211 -6.15 -4.90 4.45
CA LYS A 211 -6.11 -5.22 3.02
C LYS A 211 -7.00 -6.42 2.72
N CYS A 212 -7.41 -6.55 1.46
CA CYS A 212 -8.19 -7.69 0.96
C CYS A 212 -7.93 -7.85 -0.55
N ALA A 213 -7.96 -9.09 -1.04
CA ALA A 213 -7.92 -9.42 -2.46
C ALA A 213 -9.13 -8.86 -3.23
N GLY A 214 -8.99 -8.70 -4.55
CA GLY A 214 -10.08 -8.22 -5.41
C GLY A 214 -10.98 -9.34 -5.95
N VAL A 215 -10.67 -10.60 -5.63
CA VAL A 215 -11.38 -11.80 -6.09
C VAL A 215 -11.61 -12.76 -4.93
N GLU A 216 -12.74 -13.47 -4.95
CA GLU A 216 -13.03 -14.54 -4.01
C GLU A 216 -12.15 -15.78 -4.23
N TYR A 217 -11.99 -16.57 -3.16
CA TYR A 217 -11.33 -17.87 -3.24
C TYR A 217 -12.34 -18.98 -3.53
N ASP A 218 -12.27 -19.56 -4.73
CA ASP A 218 -12.94 -20.81 -5.09
C ASP A 218 -11.88 -21.92 -5.27
N PRO A 219 -11.88 -22.98 -4.45
CA PRO A 219 -10.92 -24.08 -4.57
C PRO A 219 -11.05 -24.89 -5.86
N ALA A 220 -12.17 -24.81 -6.58
CA ALA A 220 -12.47 -25.55 -7.81
C ALA A 220 -12.18 -24.76 -9.11
N ALA A 221 -12.00 -23.44 -9.02
CA ALA A 221 -11.74 -22.56 -10.15
C ALA A 221 -10.40 -22.85 -10.84
N ASP A 222 -10.38 -22.64 -12.16
CA ASP A 222 -9.21 -22.76 -13.04
C ASP A 222 -9.18 -21.54 -13.98
N CYS A 223 -8.06 -21.34 -14.68
CA CYS A 223 -7.80 -20.17 -15.51
C CYS A 223 -7.15 -20.52 -16.86
N PRO A 224 -7.85 -21.25 -17.76
CA PRO A 224 -7.31 -21.63 -19.06
C PRO A 224 -6.96 -20.44 -19.97
N GLU A 225 -7.74 -19.35 -20.00
CA GLU A 225 -7.40 -18.16 -20.78
C GLU A 225 -6.17 -17.45 -20.22
N TRP A 226 -5.98 -17.41 -18.89
CA TRP A 226 -4.75 -16.89 -18.28
C TRP A 226 -3.53 -17.75 -18.60
N ARG A 227 -3.65 -19.08 -18.52
CA ARG A 227 -2.57 -20.00 -18.88
C ARG A 227 -2.19 -19.85 -20.36
N ALA A 228 -3.16 -19.84 -21.28
CA ALA A 228 -2.95 -19.61 -22.71
C ALA A 228 -2.42 -18.20 -23.05
N PHE A 229 -2.87 -17.18 -22.33
CA PHE A 229 -2.33 -15.81 -22.43
C PHE A 229 -0.85 -15.77 -22.02
N LEU A 230 -0.48 -16.39 -20.89
CA LEU A 230 0.93 -16.46 -20.46
C LEU A 230 1.80 -17.24 -21.44
N GLU A 231 1.32 -18.33 -22.03
CA GLU A 231 2.02 -19.06 -23.10
C GLU A 231 2.24 -18.18 -24.34
N LEU A 232 1.29 -17.32 -24.67
CA LEU A 232 1.41 -16.37 -25.78
C LEU A 232 2.38 -15.21 -25.48
N VAL A 233 2.43 -14.68 -24.24
CA VAL A 233 3.22 -13.47 -23.92
C VAL A 233 4.60 -13.75 -23.32
N LEU A 234 4.80 -14.94 -22.75
CA LEU A 234 6.05 -15.48 -22.24
C LEU A 234 6.24 -16.90 -22.83
N PRO A 235 6.71 -17.05 -24.09
CA PRO A 235 6.74 -18.34 -24.78
C PRO A 235 7.74 -19.34 -24.19
N ASP A 236 8.77 -18.86 -23.50
CA ASP A 236 9.75 -19.67 -22.76
C ASP A 236 9.12 -20.25 -21.46
N PRO A 237 9.12 -21.58 -21.27
CA PRO A 237 8.51 -22.21 -20.09
C PRO A 237 9.30 -21.98 -18.79
N GLU A 238 10.62 -21.79 -18.82
CA GLU A 238 11.40 -21.45 -17.63
C GLU A 238 11.11 -20.01 -17.18
N VAL A 239 10.96 -19.09 -18.14
CA VAL A 239 10.51 -17.72 -17.87
C VAL A 239 9.09 -17.71 -17.29
N ARG A 240 8.17 -18.54 -17.81
CA ARG A 240 6.84 -18.72 -17.19
C ARG A 240 6.93 -19.26 -15.77
N ALA A 241 7.78 -20.26 -15.51
CA ALA A 241 7.95 -20.83 -14.18
C ALA A 241 8.56 -19.81 -13.19
N CYS A 242 9.49 -18.97 -13.63
CA CYS A 242 10.02 -17.87 -12.82
C CYS A 242 8.96 -16.78 -12.56
N PHE A 243 8.18 -16.40 -13.58
CA PHE A 243 7.06 -15.47 -13.41
C PHE A 243 5.99 -16.01 -12.45
N HIS A 244 5.66 -17.30 -12.53
CA HIS A 244 4.72 -18.00 -11.65
C HIS A 244 5.16 -17.96 -10.18
N ARG A 245 6.42 -18.32 -9.88
CA ARG A 245 7.01 -18.19 -8.54
C ARG A 245 7.06 -16.74 -8.08
N SER A 246 7.41 -15.81 -8.97
CA SER A 246 7.48 -14.37 -8.67
C SER A 246 6.11 -13.80 -8.26
N MET A 247 5.05 -14.14 -8.99
CA MET A 247 3.69 -13.68 -8.66
C MET A 247 3.15 -14.38 -7.40
N GLY A 248 3.39 -15.68 -7.25
CA GLY A 248 3.01 -16.42 -6.03
C GLY A 248 3.71 -15.92 -4.76
N ALA A 249 4.99 -15.55 -4.85
CA ALA A 249 5.72 -14.92 -3.75
C ALA A 249 5.05 -13.62 -3.25
N THR A 250 4.33 -12.88 -4.11
CA THR A 250 3.63 -11.66 -3.69
C THR A 250 2.51 -11.91 -2.68
N LEU A 251 1.87 -13.08 -2.64
CA LEU A 251 0.78 -13.34 -1.69
C LEU A 251 1.23 -13.15 -0.21
N PHE A 252 2.51 -13.39 0.06
CA PHE A 252 3.08 -13.35 1.40
C PHE A 252 3.39 -11.94 1.90
N GLY A 253 3.11 -11.67 3.18
CA GLY A 253 3.31 -10.36 3.81
C GLY A 253 4.77 -9.94 4.06
N ARG A 254 5.74 -10.49 3.33
CA ARG A 254 7.16 -10.08 3.38
C ARG A 254 7.86 -10.30 2.05
N ASN A 255 8.66 -9.32 1.66
CA ASN A 255 9.66 -9.46 0.61
C ASN A 255 10.93 -10.14 1.16
N GLU A 256 10.82 -11.42 1.54
CA GLU A 256 11.95 -12.22 2.07
C GLU A 256 13.18 -12.28 1.14
N PRO A 257 13.05 -12.42 -0.20
CA PRO A 257 14.21 -12.41 -1.10
C PRO A 257 14.73 -10.98 -1.39
N GLN A 258 14.05 -9.95 -0.88
CA GLN A 258 14.37 -8.53 -1.03
C GLN A 258 14.49 -8.07 -2.50
N CYS A 259 13.60 -8.55 -3.37
CA CYS A 259 13.66 -8.29 -4.81
C CYS A 259 12.52 -7.39 -5.33
N ALA A 260 12.76 -6.80 -6.50
CA ALA A 260 11.80 -6.10 -7.34
C ALA A 260 11.70 -6.81 -8.69
N PHE A 261 10.48 -6.91 -9.22
CA PHE A 261 10.21 -7.50 -10.52
C PHE A 261 10.13 -6.40 -11.58
N LEU A 262 10.95 -6.53 -12.63
CA LEU A 262 11.19 -5.49 -13.63
C LEU A 262 10.70 -5.99 -14.99
N PHE A 263 9.51 -5.56 -15.42
CA PHE A 263 8.86 -6.05 -16.63
C PHE A 263 9.30 -5.21 -17.84
N ARG A 264 10.11 -5.83 -18.71
CA ARG A 264 10.71 -5.19 -19.90
C ARG A 264 9.96 -5.61 -21.16
N GLY A 265 9.57 -4.65 -22.01
CA GLY A 265 8.91 -4.96 -23.29
C GLY A 265 8.51 -3.72 -24.08
N SER A 266 8.68 -3.76 -25.40
CA SER A 266 8.62 -2.62 -26.34
C SER A 266 7.25 -1.96 -26.54
N GLY A 267 6.16 -2.60 -26.08
CA GLY A 267 4.80 -2.03 -26.05
C GLY A 267 3.87 -2.64 -27.10
N GLY A 268 2.76 -3.22 -26.63
CA GLY A 268 1.95 -4.16 -27.43
C GLY A 268 2.26 -5.63 -27.13
N ASN A 269 2.90 -5.92 -25.99
CA ASN A 269 3.53 -7.21 -25.67
C ASN A 269 2.82 -7.92 -24.49
N GLY A 270 1.54 -7.62 -24.24
CA GLY A 270 0.75 -8.20 -23.14
C GLY A 270 1.09 -7.72 -21.71
N LYS A 271 2.32 -7.21 -21.48
CA LYS A 271 2.83 -6.69 -20.20
C LYS A 271 1.80 -5.97 -19.30
N SER A 272 1.13 -4.94 -19.82
CA SER A 272 0.16 -4.16 -19.03
C SER A 272 -1.08 -4.98 -18.67
N THR A 273 -1.55 -5.86 -19.56
CA THR A 273 -2.65 -6.80 -19.28
C THR A 273 -2.28 -7.79 -18.18
N ALA A 274 -1.03 -8.27 -18.16
CA ALA A 274 -0.52 -9.14 -17.08
C ALA A 274 -0.46 -8.39 -15.74
N VAL A 275 0.04 -7.15 -15.71
CA VAL A 275 0.08 -6.30 -14.51
C VAL A 275 -1.34 -6.02 -13.99
N ASN A 276 -2.26 -5.61 -14.88
CA ASN A 276 -3.65 -5.32 -14.53
C ASN A 276 -4.38 -6.56 -13.96
N MET A 277 -4.09 -7.76 -14.47
CA MET A 277 -4.71 -8.99 -13.97
C MET A 277 -4.19 -9.37 -12.57
N ILE A 278 -2.88 -9.25 -12.33
CA ILE A 278 -2.29 -9.46 -11.00
C ILE A 278 -2.77 -8.39 -10.00
N ALA A 279 -2.91 -7.13 -10.43
CA ALA A 279 -3.48 -6.05 -9.63
C ALA A 279 -4.93 -6.37 -9.22
N HIS A 280 -5.74 -6.83 -10.18
CA HIS A 280 -7.13 -7.21 -9.95
C HIS A 280 -7.26 -8.37 -8.93
N VAL A 281 -6.44 -9.42 -9.04
CA VAL A 281 -6.44 -10.54 -8.08
C VAL A 281 -6.00 -10.09 -6.69
N LEU A 282 -4.88 -9.36 -6.58
CA LEU A 282 -4.40 -8.82 -5.31
C LEU A 282 -5.33 -7.74 -4.71
N GLY A 283 -6.24 -7.19 -5.50
CA GLY A 283 -7.16 -6.13 -5.09
C GLY A 283 -6.53 -4.75 -5.24
N GLU A 284 -7.17 -3.92 -6.05
CA GLU A 284 -6.93 -2.48 -6.15
C GLU A 284 -7.71 -1.75 -5.03
N SER A 285 -7.63 -0.41 -4.94
CA SER A 285 -8.45 0.43 -4.04
C SER A 285 -8.56 -0.08 -2.58
N GLY A 286 -7.45 0.07 -1.84
CA GLY A 286 -7.33 -0.44 -0.47
C GLY A 286 -6.96 -1.92 -0.39
N GLY A 287 -6.98 -2.66 -1.51
CA GLY A 287 -6.45 -4.03 -1.57
C GLY A 287 -4.93 -4.13 -1.52
N TYR A 288 -4.41 -5.34 -1.74
CA TYR A 288 -2.99 -5.65 -1.59
C TYR A 288 -2.09 -5.11 -2.73
N ALA A 289 -2.65 -4.75 -3.88
CA ALA A 289 -1.94 -4.06 -4.95
C ALA A 289 -2.09 -2.53 -4.78
N VAL A 290 -0.98 -1.85 -4.50
CA VAL A 290 -0.94 -0.39 -4.37
C VAL A 290 -0.33 0.20 -5.65
N PRO A 291 -1.11 0.91 -6.48
CA PRO A 291 -0.56 1.70 -7.56
C PRO A 291 0.22 2.88 -6.97
N CYS A 292 1.43 3.11 -7.45
CA CYS A 292 2.32 4.16 -6.98
C CYS A 292 3.02 4.86 -8.16
N LYS A 293 3.34 6.13 -7.99
CA LYS A 293 4.00 6.92 -9.03
C LYS A 293 5.46 6.49 -9.16
N ILE A 294 6.00 6.50 -10.38
CA ILE A 294 7.37 6.04 -10.64
C ILE A 294 8.42 6.88 -9.87
N GLU A 295 8.11 8.15 -9.60
CA GLU A 295 8.92 9.07 -8.79
C GLU A 295 9.27 8.52 -7.41
N LEU A 296 8.49 7.59 -6.84
CA LEU A 296 8.81 6.88 -5.60
C LEU A 296 10.15 6.14 -5.69
N PHE A 297 10.52 5.64 -6.87
CA PHE A 297 11.75 4.88 -7.12
C PHE A 297 12.89 5.73 -7.72
N LEU A 298 12.61 6.95 -8.20
CA LEU A 298 13.60 7.79 -8.91
C LEU A 298 14.63 8.47 -8.00
N ALA A 299 15.74 8.91 -8.60
CA ALA A 299 16.81 9.66 -7.95
C ALA A 299 16.62 11.19 -8.05
N THR A 300 15.60 11.73 -7.38
CA THR A 300 15.30 13.17 -7.40
C THR A 300 16.39 14.01 -6.72
N ALA A 301 16.77 15.15 -7.33
CA ALA A 301 17.89 15.97 -6.86
C ALA A 301 17.64 16.76 -5.55
N ASN A 302 16.38 17.04 -5.20
CA ASN A 302 16.01 17.84 -4.03
C ASN A 302 14.88 17.17 -3.22
N GLU A 303 15.23 16.40 -2.20
CA GLU A 303 14.29 15.97 -1.15
C GLU A 303 14.53 16.74 0.14
N SER A 304 13.57 17.58 0.52
CA SER A 304 13.53 18.21 1.84
C SER A 304 13.19 17.15 2.89
N ALA A 305 14.11 16.89 3.82
CA ALA A 305 13.86 15.99 4.94
C ALA A 305 12.60 16.44 5.71
N GLY A 306 11.64 15.53 5.90
CA GLY A 306 10.38 15.82 6.60
C GLY A 306 9.25 16.39 5.74
N LYS A 307 9.35 16.41 4.40
CA LYS A 307 8.17 16.62 3.53
C LYS A 307 7.09 15.56 3.83
N ALA A 308 5.82 15.87 3.58
CA ALA A 308 4.77 14.85 3.58
C ALA A 308 5.02 13.83 2.44
N THR A 309 4.64 12.58 2.68
CA THR A 309 4.76 11.46 1.74
C THR A 309 3.41 10.75 1.55
N PRO A 310 2.39 11.41 0.94
CA PRO A 310 1.09 10.78 0.68
C PRO A 310 1.20 9.45 -0.06
N GLU A 311 2.15 9.35 -1.01
CA GLU A 311 2.43 8.14 -1.79
C GLU A 311 2.88 6.93 -0.94
N GLU A 312 3.28 7.12 0.33
CA GLU A 312 3.68 6.04 1.24
C GLU A 312 2.61 5.71 2.30
N VAL A 313 1.50 6.44 2.37
CA VAL A 313 0.48 6.28 3.44
C VAL A 313 -0.29 4.96 3.34
N ASP A 314 -0.43 4.41 2.12
CA ASP A 314 -1.21 3.19 1.83
C ASP A 314 -0.37 1.96 1.51
N ILE A 315 0.96 2.09 1.55
CA ILE A 315 1.93 0.99 1.46
C ILE A 315 1.86 -0.02 2.64
N PRO A 316 1.56 0.37 3.91
CA PRO A 316 1.40 -0.59 5.00
C PRO A 316 0.42 -1.72 4.65
N GLY A 317 0.80 -2.98 4.93
CA GLY A 317 0.02 -4.18 4.60
C GLY A 317 0.11 -4.63 3.13
N ALA A 318 0.58 -3.78 2.20
CA ALA A 318 0.60 -4.08 0.77
C ALA A 318 1.49 -5.29 0.40
N ARG A 319 1.21 -5.88 -0.76
CA ARG A 319 1.92 -7.04 -1.33
C ARG A 319 2.62 -6.73 -2.65
N ALA A 320 2.03 -5.85 -3.46
CA ALA A 320 2.64 -5.33 -4.68
C ALA A 320 2.65 -3.80 -4.69
N LEU A 321 3.77 -3.19 -5.06
CA LEU A 321 3.86 -1.76 -5.39
C LEU A 321 4.01 -1.63 -6.89
N ILE A 322 2.93 -1.25 -7.58
CA ILE A 322 2.89 -1.23 -9.04
C ILE A 322 3.22 0.18 -9.51
N ALA A 323 4.27 0.32 -10.32
CA ALA A 323 4.62 1.56 -11.00
C ALA A 323 4.95 1.30 -12.47
N SER A 324 4.62 2.26 -13.33
CA SER A 324 4.86 2.16 -14.78
C SER A 324 5.51 3.45 -15.31
N GLU A 325 6.19 3.32 -16.45
CA GLU A 325 6.62 4.42 -17.33
C GLU A 325 7.50 5.50 -16.67
N PRO A 326 8.76 5.17 -16.32
CA PRO A 326 9.81 6.18 -16.17
C PRO A 326 10.05 6.91 -17.50
N ASP A 327 10.34 8.20 -17.43
CA ASP A 327 10.71 9.01 -18.60
C ASP A 327 12.07 8.54 -19.17
N PRO A 328 12.36 8.71 -20.48
CA PRO A 328 13.62 8.23 -21.09
C PRO A 328 14.91 8.83 -20.48
N THR A 329 14.79 9.92 -19.71
CA THR A 329 15.89 10.58 -19.00
C THR A 329 16.10 10.07 -17.57
N ASP A 330 15.13 9.33 -17.01
CA ASP A 330 15.08 9.01 -15.59
C ASP A 330 16.17 8.03 -15.12
N GLU A 331 16.55 8.21 -13.85
CA GLU A 331 17.47 7.33 -13.14
C GLU A 331 16.77 6.77 -11.90
N LEU A 332 16.60 5.44 -11.83
CA LEU A 332 16.19 4.72 -10.64
C LEU A 332 17.23 4.93 -9.51
N SER A 333 16.76 5.07 -8.28
CA SER A 333 17.61 5.24 -7.11
C SER A 333 17.88 3.90 -6.43
N ALA A 334 19.12 3.42 -6.53
CA ALA A 334 19.59 2.24 -5.80
C ALA A 334 19.24 2.29 -4.30
N LYS A 335 19.35 3.48 -3.69
CA LYS A 335 18.97 3.73 -2.29
C LYS A 335 17.49 3.45 -2.04
N ARG A 336 16.59 3.87 -2.92
CA ARG A 336 15.14 3.69 -2.73
C ARG A 336 14.67 2.29 -3.05
N ILE A 337 15.23 1.66 -4.09
CA ILE A 337 15.00 0.22 -4.36
C ILE A 337 15.36 -0.61 -3.12
N LYS A 338 16.57 -0.44 -2.58
CA LYS A 338 17.00 -1.11 -1.33
C LYS A 338 16.06 -0.82 -0.15
N ALA A 339 15.61 0.42 -0.01
CA ALA A 339 14.77 0.84 1.12
C ALA A 339 13.27 0.55 0.96
N LEU A 340 12.82 -0.01 -0.19
CA LEU A 340 11.45 -0.47 -0.43
C LEU A 340 11.36 -1.99 -0.63
N THR A 341 12.49 -2.64 -0.97
CA THR A 341 12.64 -4.11 -0.99
C THR A 341 13.21 -4.68 0.31
N GLY A 342 13.83 -3.85 1.15
CA GLY A 342 14.31 -4.21 2.49
C GLY A 342 13.22 -4.06 3.56
N GLY A 343 13.39 -4.76 4.68
CA GLY A 343 12.44 -4.77 5.80
C GLY A 343 12.66 -3.68 6.87
N ASP A 344 13.45 -2.65 6.59
CA ASP A 344 13.78 -1.59 7.55
C ASP A 344 12.60 -0.62 7.78
N PRO A 345 12.44 -0.02 8.99
CA PRO A 345 11.36 0.92 9.25
C PRO A 345 11.51 2.21 8.45
N ARG A 346 10.46 2.58 7.72
CA ARG A 346 10.34 3.83 6.96
C ARG A 346 9.36 4.80 7.64
N PRO A 347 9.65 6.11 7.67
CA PRO A 347 8.68 7.12 8.07
C PRO A 347 7.69 7.42 6.92
N ALA A 348 6.40 7.46 7.23
CA ALA A 348 5.37 8.00 6.34
C ALA A 348 4.56 9.10 7.03
N ARG A 349 4.07 10.08 6.26
CA ARG A 349 3.30 11.21 6.80
C ARG A 349 2.32 11.75 5.77
N GLY A 350 1.03 11.51 5.98
CA GLY A 350 -0.03 12.10 5.15
C GLY A 350 -0.15 13.61 5.32
N LEU A 351 -0.90 14.25 4.42
CA LEU A 351 -1.18 15.68 4.51
C LEU A 351 -2.06 15.95 5.75
N ASN A 352 -1.66 16.93 6.56
CA ASN A 352 -2.31 17.28 7.84
C ASN A 352 -2.37 16.14 8.89
N GLN A 353 -1.70 15.01 8.64
CA GLN A 353 -1.66 13.86 9.55
C GLN A 353 -0.34 13.78 10.33
N GLY A 354 -0.37 13.04 11.44
CA GLY A 354 0.84 12.69 12.20
C GLY A 354 1.75 11.77 11.41
N GLN A 355 3.06 11.81 11.71
CA GLN A 355 4.02 10.85 11.16
C GLN A 355 3.87 9.50 11.86
N PHE A 356 3.93 8.42 11.07
CA PHE A 356 4.06 7.05 11.57
C PHE A 356 5.28 6.36 10.95
N TYR A 357 5.57 5.14 11.41
CA TYR A 357 6.62 4.28 10.85
C TYR A 357 6.03 2.94 10.45
N TYR A 358 6.43 2.41 9.29
CA TYR A 358 6.00 1.11 8.78
C TYR A 358 7.20 0.33 8.24
N ARG A 359 7.08 -0.98 8.02
CA ARG A 359 8.08 -1.78 7.30
C ARG A 359 7.54 -2.15 5.93
N PRO A 360 8.29 -2.00 4.83
CA PRO A 360 7.89 -2.51 3.52
C PRO A 360 7.70 -4.04 3.56
N THR A 361 6.51 -4.47 3.18
CA THR A 361 6.11 -5.89 3.04
C THR A 361 6.06 -6.33 1.58
N ALA A 362 5.93 -5.38 0.66
CA ALA A 362 5.58 -5.59 -0.74
C ALA A 362 6.77 -5.84 -1.68
N PHE A 363 6.47 -6.43 -2.83
CA PHE A 363 7.35 -6.51 -4.00
C PHE A 363 7.08 -5.33 -4.93
N PRO A 364 8.07 -4.50 -5.28
CA PRO A 364 7.93 -3.54 -6.35
C PRO A 364 7.81 -4.25 -7.71
N ILE A 365 6.79 -3.90 -8.48
CA ILE A 365 6.55 -4.35 -9.85
C ILE A 365 6.68 -3.12 -10.75
N LEU A 366 7.79 -3.04 -11.48
CA LEU A 366 8.17 -1.88 -12.30
C LEU A 366 8.02 -2.21 -13.79
N SER A 367 7.12 -1.53 -14.48
CA SER A 367 6.83 -1.74 -15.90
C SER A 367 7.45 -0.64 -16.77
N PHE A 368 8.34 -1.00 -17.70
CA PHE A 368 9.03 -0.01 -18.53
C PHE A 368 9.27 -0.48 -19.98
N ASN A 369 9.32 0.46 -20.91
CA ASN A 369 9.45 0.19 -22.35
C ASN A 369 10.92 0.22 -22.82
N ARG A 370 11.78 0.95 -22.11
CA ARG A 370 13.24 0.95 -22.19
C ARG A 370 13.80 0.81 -20.78
N THR A 371 14.93 0.14 -20.61
CA THR A 371 15.55 -0.02 -19.29
C THR A 371 16.02 1.34 -18.76
N PRO A 372 15.51 1.80 -17.59
CA PRO A 372 16.00 3.02 -16.96
C PRO A 372 17.40 2.77 -16.37
N ARG A 373 18.22 3.83 -16.28
CA ARG A 373 19.50 3.76 -15.56
C ARG A 373 19.26 3.55 -14.07
N ILE A 374 20.21 2.94 -13.38
CA ILE A 374 20.23 2.85 -11.91
C ILE A 374 21.40 3.68 -11.38
N LYS A 375 21.08 4.73 -10.63
CA LYS A 375 22.07 5.63 -10.03
C LYS A 375 22.68 5.01 -8.78
N ASN A 376 24.01 5.02 -8.71
CA ASN A 376 24.82 4.40 -7.66
C ASN A 376 24.50 2.89 -7.52
N GLU A 377 24.42 2.21 -8.67
CA GLU A 377 24.32 0.76 -8.74
C GLU A 377 25.52 0.08 -8.07
N ASP A 378 25.26 -1.03 -7.38
CA ASP A 378 26.24 -1.92 -6.77
C ASP A 378 25.66 -3.34 -6.74
N GLU A 379 26.45 -4.33 -6.35
CA GLU A 379 25.98 -5.72 -6.28
C GLU A 379 24.80 -5.89 -5.30
N GLY A 380 24.78 -5.11 -4.22
CA GLY A 380 23.64 -5.02 -3.32
C GLY A 380 22.34 -4.56 -4.01
N THR A 381 22.42 -3.83 -5.12
CA THR A 381 21.28 -3.48 -5.97
C THR A 381 21.04 -4.54 -7.04
N ARG A 382 22.09 -4.99 -7.75
CA ARG A 382 22.00 -6.00 -8.81
C ARG A 382 21.24 -7.25 -8.36
N ARG A 383 21.62 -7.85 -7.23
CA ARG A 383 20.95 -9.05 -6.69
C ARG A 383 19.45 -8.89 -6.44
N ARG A 384 18.94 -7.66 -6.30
CA ARG A 384 17.52 -7.35 -6.02
C ARG A 384 16.68 -7.20 -7.28
N LEU A 385 17.29 -7.14 -8.47
CA LEU A 385 16.57 -6.91 -9.72
C LEU A 385 16.32 -8.24 -10.45
N VAL A 386 15.06 -8.52 -10.75
CA VAL A 386 14.61 -9.68 -11.52
C VAL A 386 13.90 -9.17 -12.79
N PHE A 387 14.59 -9.22 -13.92
CA PHE A 387 14.07 -8.73 -15.21
C PHE A 387 13.24 -9.81 -15.91
N ILE A 388 11.98 -9.51 -16.24
CA ILE A 388 11.05 -10.43 -16.92
C ILE A 388 10.80 -9.93 -18.36
N PRO A 389 11.20 -10.69 -19.40
CA PRO A 389 11.08 -10.29 -20.81
C PRO A 389 9.68 -10.55 -21.39
N PHE A 390 8.90 -9.48 -21.56
CA PHE A 390 7.70 -9.47 -22.39
C PHE A 390 8.08 -9.02 -23.81
N GLU A 391 8.66 -9.91 -24.60
CA GLU A 391 9.31 -9.55 -25.88
C GLU A 391 8.48 -9.85 -27.14
N VAL A 392 7.37 -10.58 -27.01
CA VAL A 392 6.49 -10.87 -28.15
C VAL A 392 5.80 -9.61 -28.67
N ASN A 393 5.65 -9.51 -29.99
CA ASN A 393 4.90 -8.42 -30.64
C ASN A 393 3.50 -8.90 -31.02
N LEU A 394 2.49 -8.67 -30.17
CA LEU A 394 1.12 -9.13 -30.43
C LEU A 394 0.49 -8.46 -31.66
N ARG A 395 1.01 -7.31 -32.10
CA ARG A 395 0.57 -6.63 -33.34
C ARG A 395 1.02 -7.36 -34.61
N ALA A 396 2.01 -8.26 -34.51
CA ALA A 396 2.49 -9.08 -35.61
C ALA A 396 1.70 -10.40 -35.79
N LEU A 397 0.79 -10.74 -34.87
CA LEU A 397 -0.06 -11.92 -34.99
C LEU A 397 -0.95 -11.84 -36.25
N PRO A 398 -1.36 -12.99 -36.83
CA PRO A 398 -2.41 -13.07 -37.84
C PRO A 398 -3.71 -12.40 -37.35
N GLU A 399 -4.47 -11.77 -38.26
CA GLU A 399 -5.63 -10.94 -37.89
C GLU A 399 -6.77 -11.74 -37.26
N ASP A 400 -6.97 -12.99 -37.69
CA ASP A 400 -7.85 -14.00 -37.08
C ASP A 400 -7.51 -14.32 -35.61
N ARG A 401 -6.28 -14.01 -35.16
CA ARG A 401 -5.80 -14.26 -33.79
C ARG A 401 -5.69 -12.98 -32.95
N ARG A 402 -6.02 -11.80 -33.52
CA ARG A 402 -5.97 -10.52 -32.80
C ARG A 402 -7.29 -10.27 -32.05
N ARG A 403 -7.32 -10.65 -30.77
CA ARG A 403 -8.37 -10.18 -29.83
C ARG A 403 -8.09 -8.74 -29.41
N SER A 404 -9.12 -7.92 -29.19
CA SER A 404 -8.92 -6.55 -28.69
C SER A 404 -8.48 -6.57 -27.21
N PRO A 405 -7.75 -5.54 -26.72
CA PRO A 405 -7.31 -5.50 -25.33
C PRO A 405 -8.47 -5.58 -24.31
N ILE A 406 -9.64 -5.03 -24.66
CA ILE A 406 -10.82 -5.00 -23.78
C ILE A 406 -11.47 -6.39 -23.69
N GLU A 407 -11.50 -7.16 -24.78
CA GLU A 407 -12.01 -8.53 -24.79
C GLU A 407 -11.09 -9.46 -23.99
N VAL A 408 -9.76 -9.33 -24.18
CA VAL A 408 -8.77 -10.10 -23.41
C VAL A 408 -8.85 -9.74 -21.93
N GLU A 409 -8.88 -8.46 -21.55
CA GLU A 409 -8.97 -8.07 -20.15
C GLU A 409 -10.28 -8.55 -19.49
N ARG A 410 -11.41 -8.51 -20.22
CA ARG A 410 -12.68 -9.06 -19.72
C ARG A 410 -12.63 -10.57 -19.53
N ALA A 411 -12.08 -11.31 -20.50
CA ALA A 411 -11.96 -12.77 -20.41
C ALA A 411 -11.08 -13.18 -19.22
N LEU A 412 -9.91 -12.56 -19.07
CA LEU A 412 -9.00 -12.83 -17.96
C LEU A 412 -9.61 -12.48 -16.60
N LYS A 413 -10.28 -11.32 -16.47
CA LYS A 413 -10.93 -10.92 -15.21
C LYS A 413 -12.07 -11.87 -14.79
N ALA A 414 -12.72 -12.54 -15.74
CA ALA A 414 -13.71 -13.59 -15.41
C ALA A 414 -13.07 -14.83 -14.75
N GLU A 415 -11.78 -15.08 -14.97
CA GLU A 415 -11.03 -16.18 -14.36
C GLU A 415 -10.36 -15.81 -13.01
N GLY A 416 -10.69 -14.65 -12.42
CA GLY A 416 -10.06 -14.11 -11.21
C GLY A 416 -9.76 -15.13 -10.09
N PRO A 417 -10.74 -15.90 -9.59
CA PRO A 417 -10.53 -16.96 -8.60
C PRO A 417 -9.58 -18.08 -9.07
N GLY A 418 -9.61 -18.43 -10.36
CA GLY A 418 -8.68 -19.38 -10.98
C GLY A 418 -7.25 -18.85 -11.04
N VAL A 419 -7.08 -17.55 -11.35
CA VAL A 419 -5.77 -16.89 -11.32
C VAL A 419 -5.24 -16.78 -9.87
N LEU A 420 -6.10 -16.63 -8.86
CA LEU A 420 -5.71 -16.75 -7.45
C LEU A 420 -5.23 -18.18 -7.11
N ASN A 421 -5.93 -19.22 -7.57
CA ASN A 421 -5.45 -20.60 -7.46
C ASN A 421 -4.08 -20.80 -8.13
N TRP A 422 -3.89 -20.24 -9.32
CA TRP A 422 -2.59 -20.25 -10.01
C TRP A 422 -1.50 -19.49 -9.21
N MET A 423 -1.81 -18.35 -8.59
CA MET A 423 -0.85 -17.67 -7.70
C MET A 423 -0.52 -18.51 -6.45
N LEU A 424 -1.46 -19.28 -5.92
CA LEU A 424 -1.22 -20.21 -4.81
C LEU A 424 -0.38 -21.43 -5.21
N GLU A 425 -0.53 -21.94 -6.44
CA GLU A 425 0.39 -22.92 -7.06
C GLU A 425 1.82 -22.34 -7.13
N GLY A 426 1.95 -21.07 -7.53
CA GLY A 426 3.23 -20.36 -7.62
C GLY A 426 3.85 -20.08 -6.25
N TRP A 427 3.02 -19.84 -5.23
CA TRP A 427 3.44 -19.64 -3.84
C TRP A 427 4.07 -20.91 -3.26
N ARG A 428 3.46 -22.09 -3.51
CA ARG A 428 4.05 -23.38 -3.18
C ARG A 428 5.42 -23.57 -3.85
N ALA A 429 5.49 -23.40 -5.17
CA ALA A 429 6.73 -23.57 -5.94
C ALA A 429 7.82 -22.56 -5.54
N TYR A 430 7.43 -21.38 -5.05
CA TYR A 430 8.34 -20.42 -4.42
C TYR A 430 8.84 -20.92 -3.06
N ARG A 431 7.95 -21.35 -2.15
CA ARG A 431 8.32 -21.83 -0.80
C ARG A 431 9.23 -23.05 -0.85
N GLU A 432 8.86 -24.07 -1.61
CA GLU A 432 9.66 -25.29 -1.79
C GLU A 432 11.13 -24.97 -2.12
N ARG A 433 11.34 -24.06 -3.07
CA ARG A 433 12.67 -23.60 -3.48
C ARG A 433 13.33 -22.67 -2.45
N ALA A 434 12.57 -21.80 -1.78
CA ALA A 434 13.10 -20.92 -0.74
C ALA A 434 13.58 -21.69 0.49
N ASP A 435 12.80 -22.67 0.95
CA ASP A 435 13.10 -23.54 2.09
C ASP A 435 14.24 -24.53 1.77
N ALA A 436 14.38 -24.96 0.52
CA ALA A 436 15.56 -25.68 0.03
C ALA A 436 16.80 -24.78 -0.21
N GLY A 437 16.70 -23.45 -0.03
CA GLY A 437 17.79 -22.50 -0.27
C GLY A 437 18.18 -22.30 -1.74
N ILE A 438 17.31 -22.69 -2.68
CA ILE A 438 17.58 -22.71 -4.12
C ILE A 438 17.32 -21.33 -4.76
N GLY A 439 18.28 -20.89 -5.59
CA GLY A 439 18.15 -19.76 -6.49
C GLY A 439 18.71 -18.43 -5.99
N ALA A 440 18.95 -17.52 -6.92
CA ALA A 440 19.42 -16.16 -6.64
C ALA A 440 18.57 -15.12 -7.43
N PRO A 441 17.56 -14.47 -6.83
CA PRO A 441 17.17 -14.54 -5.41
C PRO A 441 16.58 -15.90 -4.97
N PRO A 442 16.66 -16.25 -3.66
CA PRO A 442 16.10 -17.49 -3.12
C PRO A 442 14.62 -17.66 -3.42
N GLY A 443 14.21 -18.87 -3.78
CA GLY A 443 12.84 -19.23 -4.18
C GLY A 443 12.41 -18.72 -5.56
N ILE A 444 12.93 -17.56 -6.00
CA ILE A 444 12.62 -16.97 -7.31
C ILE A 444 13.34 -17.74 -8.42
N ASP A 445 14.66 -17.88 -8.30
CA ASP A 445 15.55 -18.57 -9.27
C ASP A 445 15.31 -18.18 -10.75
N PRO A 446 15.80 -17.00 -11.20
CA PRO A 446 15.66 -16.59 -12.60
C PRO A 446 16.53 -17.47 -13.53
N PRO A 447 15.97 -18.04 -14.62
CA PRO A 447 16.72 -18.84 -15.59
C PRO A 447 17.78 -18.04 -16.34
N GLU A 448 18.68 -18.74 -17.02
CA GLU A 448 19.87 -18.14 -17.65
C GLU A 448 19.51 -17.03 -18.66
N ALA A 449 18.46 -17.20 -19.46
CA ALA A 449 17.97 -16.18 -20.38
C ALA A 449 17.61 -14.86 -19.66
N MET A 450 17.04 -14.93 -18.45
CA MET A 450 16.71 -13.74 -17.64
C MET A 450 17.94 -13.14 -16.95
N ARG A 451 18.97 -13.96 -16.64
CA ARG A 451 20.25 -13.50 -16.07
C ARG A 451 21.09 -12.77 -17.14
N ALA A 452 21.34 -13.42 -18.27
CA ALA A 452 22.06 -12.83 -19.40
C ALA A 452 21.39 -11.55 -19.93
N LEU A 453 20.04 -11.53 -20.01
CA LEU A 453 19.27 -10.32 -20.34
C LEU A 453 19.52 -9.20 -19.34
N LYS A 454 19.42 -9.50 -18.03
CA LYS A 454 19.66 -8.54 -16.96
C LYS A 454 21.05 -7.94 -17.04
N ASP A 455 22.08 -8.78 -17.15
CA ASP A 455 23.46 -8.30 -17.13
C ASP A 455 23.76 -7.44 -18.37
N SER A 456 23.34 -7.89 -19.56
CA SER A 456 23.36 -7.09 -20.79
C SER A 456 22.65 -5.74 -20.63
N LEU A 457 21.43 -5.71 -20.06
CA LEU A 457 20.66 -4.48 -19.85
C LEU A 457 21.27 -3.52 -18.82
N LEU A 458 22.10 -4.01 -17.89
CA LEU A 458 22.80 -3.21 -16.89
C LEU A 458 24.18 -2.73 -17.37
N GLU A 459 24.83 -3.45 -18.28
CA GLU A 459 26.06 -2.99 -18.95
C GLU A 459 25.76 -1.82 -19.90
N HIS A 460 24.83 -2.01 -20.84
CA HIS A 460 24.42 -0.99 -21.81
C HIS A 460 23.73 0.24 -21.16
N ALA A 461 23.48 0.21 -19.85
CA ALA A 461 22.99 1.36 -19.10
C ALA A 461 24.04 2.48 -18.95
N ASP A 462 25.34 2.15 -19.00
CA ASP A 462 26.46 3.10 -19.01
C ASP A 462 27.38 3.00 -20.24
N PRO A 463 26.95 3.54 -21.41
CA PRO A 463 27.79 3.60 -22.60
C PRO A 463 29.05 4.47 -22.44
N ILE A 464 29.15 5.32 -21.40
CA ILE A 464 30.38 6.10 -21.14
C ILE A 464 31.40 5.20 -20.44
N GLY A 465 30.96 4.41 -19.46
CA GLY A 465 31.78 3.38 -18.82
C GLY A 465 32.25 2.30 -19.80
N GLU A 466 31.40 1.86 -20.73
CA GLU A 466 31.78 0.97 -21.84
C GLU A 466 32.80 1.63 -22.77
N PHE A 467 32.53 2.84 -23.28
CA PHE A 467 33.48 3.58 -24.12
C PHE A 467 34.86 3.76 -23.46
N ILE A 468 34.90 4.00 -22.14
CA ILE A 468 36.16 4.12 -21.39
C ILE A 468 36.89 2.77 -21.29
N LYS A 469 36.19 1.64 -21.20
CA LYS A 469 36.81 0.29 -21.24
C LYS A 469 37.31 -0.07 -22.65
N ASP A 470 36.49 0.17 -23.67
CA ASP A 470 36.74 -0.19 -25.06
C ASP A 470 37.87 0.64 -25.68
N CYS A 471 37.77 1.97 -25.56
CA CYS A 471 38.52 2.91 -26.40
C CYS A 471 39.57 3.73 -25.64
N CYS A 472 39.54 3.75 -24.30
CA CYS A 472 40.44 4.56 -23.49
C CYS A 472 41.44 3.72 -22.69
N ARG A 473 42.64 4.27 -22.49
CA ARG A 473 43.59 3.81 -21.47
C ARG A 473 43.86 4.91 -20.46
N SER A 474 43.95 4.52 -19.19
CA SER A 474 44.29 5.41 -18.08
C SER A 474 45.80 5.60 -18.04
N ASP A 475 46.27 6.81 -18.40
CA ASP A 475 47.68 7.20 -18.25
C ASP A 475 47.76 8.45 -17.35
N ALA A 476 48.42 8.28 -16.20
CA ALA A 476 48.61 9.33 -15.21
C ALA A 476 49.78 10.29 -15.55
N ALA A 477 50.61 9.97 -16.55
CA ALA A 477 51.66 10.82 -17.08
C ALA A 477 51.32 11.42 -18.47
N GLY A 478 50.30 10.89 -19.14
CA GLY A 478 49.90 11.29 -20.49
C GLY A 478 49.22 12.66 -20.59
N PRO A 479 49.30 13.34 -21.74
CA PRO A 479 48.67 14.64 -21.96
C PRO A 479 47.14 14.54 -22.02
N GLY A 480 46.45 15.47 -21.36
CA GLY A 480 44.99 15.45 -21.27
C GLY A 480 44.24 15.68 -22.57
N ILE A 481 43.40 14.71 -22.97
CA ILE A 481 42.48 14.87 -24.09
C ILE A 481 41.44 15.96 -23.79
N ARG A 482 41.27 16.89 -24.75
CA ARG A 482 40.23 17.92 -24.72
C ARG A 482 38.85 17.26 -24.79
N SER A 483 37.93 17.66 -23.91
CA SER A 483 36.59 17.04 -23.81
C SER A 483 35.77 17.04 -25.10
N SER A 484 36.05 17.96 -26.04
CA SER A 484 35.43 17.98 -27.37
C SER A 484 35.94 16.86 -28.29
N ALA A 485 37.21 16.46 -28.16
CA ALA A 485 37.76 15.31 -28.89
C ALA A 485 37.26 14.00 -28.28
N PHE A 486 37.27 13.89 -26.94
CA PHE A 486 36.67 12.75 -26.23
C PHE A 486 35.21 12.55 -26.62
N PHE A 487 34.40 13.63 -26.62
CA PHE A 487 32.99 13.54 -27.00
C PHE A 487 32.77 13.18 -28.48
N ARG A 488 33.69 13.55 -29.38
CA ARG A 488 33.60 13.15 -30.80
C ARG A 488 33.79 11.63 -30.94
N VAL A 489 34.89 11.09 -30.42
CA VAL A 489 35.19 9.64 -30.51
C VAL A 489 34.14 8.81 -29.75
N TYR A 490 33.63 9.32 -28.62
CA TYR A 490 32.49 8.73 -27.92
C TYR A 490 31.20 8.71 -28.77
N SER A 491 30.93 9.77 -29.54
CA SER A 491 29.76 9.81 -30.44
C SER A 491 29.93 8.85 -31.62
N GLU A 492 31.13 8.78 -32.19
CA GLU A 492 31.50 7.88 -33.29
C GLU A 492 31.42 6.40 -32.85
N TRP A 493 31.84 6.08 -31.61
CA TRP A 493 31.66 4.75 -30.99
C TRP A 493 30.19 4.45 -30.65
N CYS A 494 29.42 5.44 -30.20
CA CYS A 494 27.98 5.32 -29.95
C CYS A 494 27.21 4.94 -31.22
N ASP A 495 27.47 5.65 -32.33
CA ASP A 495 26.87 5.38 -33.64
C ASP A 495 27.29 3.98 -34.18
N TRP A 496 28.50 3.51 -33.87
CA TRP A 496 28.96 2.15 -34.21
C TRP A 496 28.28 1.05 -33.38
N ARG A 497 27.95 1.32 -32.11
CA ARG A 497 27.30 0.38 -31.17
C ARG A 497 25.75 0.41 -31.23
N ASP A 498 25.14 1.28 -32.04
CA ASP A 498 23.70 1.60 -32.03
C ASP A 498 23.17 2.03 -30.64
N VAL A 499 23.97 2.76 -29.88
CA VAL A 499 23.59 3.33 -28.57
C VAL A 499 23.58 4.86 -28.62
N PRO A 500 22.56 5.55 -28.09
CA PRO A 500 22.43 7.00 -28.26
C PRO A 500 23.46 7.79 -27.42
N PRO A 501 24.26 8.70 -28.02
CA PRO A 501 25.33 9.41 -27.33
C PRO A 501 24.81 10.44 -26.31
N ARG A 502 25.52 10.55 -25.17
CA ARG A 502 25.17 11.41 -24.04
C ARG A 502 26.09 12.63 -23.90
N GLY A 503 25.67 13.80 -24.40
CA GLY A 503 26.41 15.05 -24.16
C GLY A 503 25.75 16.32 -24.71
N ARG A 504 26.12 17.47 -24.11
CA ARG A 504 25.61 18.85 -24.32
C ARG A 504 24.45 19.01 -25.34
N GLU A 505 23.22 19.00 -24.84
CA GLU A 505 22.13 19.70 -25.53
C GLU A 505 22.46 21.20 -25.59
N ARG A 506 22.78 21.71 -26.78
CA ARG A 506 22.68 23.14 -27.10
C ARG A 506 21.66 23.30 -28.20
N ARG A 507 20.41 23.67 -27.84
CA ARG A 507 19.40 24.10 -28.81
C ARG A 507 19.89 25.30 -29.63
N ARG A 508 20.35 25.04 -30.85
CA ARG A 508 20.38 25.99 -31.97
C ARG A 508 20.03 25.21 -33.24
N GLY A 509 18.94 25.62 -33.90
CA GLY A 509 18.47 24.94 -35.09
C GLY A 509 19.37 25.21 -36.30
N CYS A 510 19.77 24.14 -36.99
CA CYS A 510 20.30 24.20 -38.36
C CYS A 510 19.43 23.30 -39.25
N ARG A 511 19.34 23.65 -40.53
CA ARG A 511 18.49 22.93 -41.50
C ARG A 511 19.09 21.58 -41.89
N ALA A 512 18.24 20.67 -42.36
CA ALA A 512 18.66 19.36 -42.86
C ALA A 512 19.71 19.48 -43.98
N GLY A 513 20.85 18.81 -43.79
CA GLY A 513 21.84 18.54 -44.83
C GLY A 513 21.80 17.06 -45.22
N ARG A 514 22.10 16.74 -46.48
CA ARG A 514 22.13 15.35 -46.96
C ARG A 514 23.30 14.57 -46.33
N PRO A 515 23.16 13.25 -46.11
CA PRO A 515 24.29 12.43 -45.65
C PRO A 515 25.44 12.44 -46.65
N ARG A 516 26.67 12.36 -46.14
CA ARG A 516 27.87 12.00 -46.91
C ARG A 516 28.14 10.50 -46.80
N GLN A 517 28.82 9.94 -47.78
CA GLN A 517 29.22 8.53 -47.80
C GLN A 517 30.28 8.23 -46.73
N PRO A 518 30.38 6.97 -46.25
CA PRO A 518 31.46 6.54 -45.35
C PRO A 518 32.83 6.58 -46.05
N PRO A 519 33.93 6.64 -45.28
CA PRO A 519 35.28 6.47 -45.83
C PRO A 519 35.47 5.06 -46.43
N PRO A 520 36.29 4.90 -47.47
CA PRO A 520 36.52 3.60 -48.10
C PRO A 520 37.49 2.74 -47.28
N GLY A 521 37.17 1.45 -47.14
CA GLY A 521 38.13 0.43 -46.70
C GLY A 521 37.81 -0.33 -45.41
N LEU A 522 36.69 -1.07 -45.38
CA LEU A 522 36.52 -2.29 -44.57
C LEU A 522 35.24 -3.02 -45.03
N THR A 523 35.39 -4.03 -45.89
CA THR A 523 34.26 -4.77 -46.47
C THR A 523 34.15 -6.16 -45.83
N PRO A 524 33.07 -6.49 -45.09
CA PRO A 524 32.84 -7.85 -44.62
C PRO A 524 32.42 -8.77 -45.79
N PRO A 525 32.75 -10.07 -45.75
CA PRO A 525 32.55 -10.96 -46.89
C PRO A 525 31.09 -11.44 -47.03
N GLY A 526 30.54 -11.24 -48.24
CA GLY A 526 29.65 -12.18 -48.92
C GLY A 526 28.27 -12.49 -48.32
N LEU A 527 27.23 -11.86 -48.88
CA LEU A 527 25.94 -12.54 -49.13
C LEU A 527 25.22 -11.85 -50.30
N ALA A 528 25.10 -12.55 -51.44
CA ALA A 528 24.56 -11.97 -52.67
C ALA A 528 23.12 -12.44 -52.96
N ARG A 529 22.27 -11.53 -53.44
CA ARG A 529 21.06 -11.82 -54.24
C ARG A 529 20.69 -10.61 -55.11
N PRO A 530 20.02 -10.81 -56.26
CA PRO A 530 20.03 -9.85 -57.37
C PRO A 530 18.88 -8.82 -57.33
N ALA A 531 19.05 -7.74 -58.09
CA ALA A 531 18.00 -6.76 -58.40
C ALA A 531 17.47 -6.95 -59.84
N PRO A 532 16.15 -6.74 -60.10
CA PRO A 532 15.60 -6.65 -61.45
C PRO A 532 15.81 -5.26 -62.08
N ALA A 533 15.66 -5.18 -63.41
CA ALA A 533 16.08 -4.06 -64.24
C ALA A 533 15.19 -2.80 -64.19
N ARG A 534 15.72 -1.70 -64.75
CA ARG A 534 14.98 -0.45 -65.01
C ARG A 534 14.28 -0.47 -66.38
N GLY A 535 13.09 0.09 -66.42
CA GLY A 535 12.43 0.70 -67.58
C GLY A 535 11.24 1.53 -67.07
N GLY A 536 10.88 2.69 -67.63
CA GLY A 536 11.43 3.38 -68.81
C GLY A 536 10.27 3.89 -69.68
N GLY A 537 9.90 5.16 -69.54
CA GLY A 537 8.79 5.74 -70.30
C GLY A 537 8.33 7.11 -69.77
N ASP A 538 8.45 8.13 -70.61
CA ASP A 538 7.78 9.43 -70.47
C ASP A 538 6.27 9.29 -70.75
N LEU A 539 5.45 10.19 -70.20
CA LEU A 539 4.70 11.17 -71.02
C LEU A 539 3.87 12.16 -70.19
N ARG A 540 3.39 13.22 -70.86
CA ARG A 540 2.83 14.44 -70.23
C ARG A 540 1.30 14.50 -70.25
N ALA A 541 0.76 15.00 -69.15
CA ALA A 541 -0.39 15.91 -69.01
C ALA A 541 -1.45 16.01 -70.13
N ARG A 542 -2.72 15.84 -69.74
CA ARG A 542 -3.82 16.84 -69.86
C ARG A 542 -5.05 16.34 -69.06
N GLY A 543 -5.90 17.25 -68.62
CA GLY A 543 -7.18 16.92 -67.95
C GLY A 543 -8.37 17.54 -68.67
N ARG A 544 -9.59 17.02 -68.41
CA ARG A 544 -10.88 17.65 -68.72
C ARG A 544 -12.04 17.02 -67.93
N ASP A 545 -12.75 17.86 -67.20
CA ASP A 545 -14.22 18.03 -67.13
C ASP A 545 -15.22 16.87 -67.44
N ARG A 546 -16.22 16.79 -66.53
CA ARG A 546 -17.70 16.67 -66.75
C ARG A 546 -18.50 15.37 -66.55
N ASP A 547 -19.62 15.58 -65.84
CA ASP A 547 -21.01 15.10 -66.03
C ASP A 547 -21.38 13.60 -66.02
N GLY A 548 -21.80 13.10 -64.84
CA GLY A 548 -23.20 13.25 -64.41
C GLY A 548 -24.26 12.17 -64.73
N ARG A 549 -24.94 11.67 -63.69
CA ARG A 549 -26.32 11.10 -63.56
C ARG A 549 -26.49 10.65 -62.08
N ARG A 550 -27.56 10.94 -61.32
CA ARG A 550 -28.99 10.49 -61.38
C ARG A 550 -29.10 8.96 -61.39
N ASN A 551 -29.87 8.25 -60.57
CA ASN A 551 -31.04 8.50 -59.68
C ASN A 551 -31.01 7.44 -58.52
N LEU A 552 -31.80 7.34 -57.44
CA LEU A 552 -33.01 7.95 -56.79
C LEU A 552 -32.84 7.70 -55.25
N GLY A 553 -33.70 8.04 -54.28
CA GLY A 553 -34.98 8.77 -54.28
C GLY A 553 -36.15 8.06 -53.57
N ARG A 554 -36.25 8.15 -52.22
CA ARG A 554 -37.50 7.96 -51.44
C ARG A 554 -37.58 8.96 -50.28
N LEU A 555 -38.81 9.31 -49.85
CA LEU A 555 -39.12 10.44 -48.97
C LEU A 555 -40.29 10.14 -48.00
N ARG A 556 -40.53 11.08 -47.07
CA ARG A 556 -41.48 11.12 -45.93
C ARG A 556 -40.88 10.50 -44.65
N GLY A 557 -40.92 11.13 -43.46
CA GLY A 557 -41.51 12.42 -43.02
C GLY A 557 -42.35 12.21 -41.75
N GLY A 558 -42.41 13.10 -40.73
CA GLY A 558 -41.84 14.44 -40.57
C GLY A 558 -41.96 14.93 -39.10
N ALA A 559 -42.15 16.24 -38.87
CA ALA A 559 -42.11 16.96 -37.58
C ALA A 559 -40.70 17.08 -36.96
N SER A 560 -40.01 18.23 -36.88
CA SER A 560 -40.32 19.67 -36.88
C SER A 560 -40.60 20.32 -35.50
N ARG A 561 -39.59 21.06 -35.01
CA ARG A 561 -39.67 22.41 -34.40
C ARG A 561 -38.26 23.01 -34.38
N ARG A 562 -38.12 24.32 -34.64
CA ARG A 562 -36.83 25.04 -34.72
C ARG A 562 -36.79 26.20 -33.72
N ARG A 563 -35.62 26.38 -33.10
CA ARG A 563 -34.90 27.63 -32.69
C ARG A 563 -35.67 28.96 -32.68
N PRO A 564 -35.28 29.86 -31.76
CA PRO A 564 -34.35 30.91 -32.22
C PRO A 564 -33.06 31.04 -31.37
N ARG A 565 -32.10 31.83 -31.87
CA ARG A 565 -30.95 32.37 -31.11
C ARG A 565 -31.19 33.85 -30.87
N LEU A 566 -31.00 34.30 -29.63
CA LEU A 566 -30.77 35.69 -29.20
C LEU A 566 -29.77 35.61 -28.01
N GLY A 567 -28.97 36.60 -27.65
CA GLY A 567 -28.62 37.89 -28.26
C GLY A 567 -27.36 38.43 -27.54
N ARG A 568 -26.66 39.44 -28.07
CA ARG A 568 -25.48 40.02 -27.38
C ARG A 568 -25.90 41.01 -26.29
N GLY A 569 -25.27 40.94 -25.12
CA GLY A 569 -25.40 41.90 -24.01
C GLY A 569 -24.02 42.31 -23.48
N ALA A 570 -23.90 43.54 -22.96
CA ALA A 570 -22.64 44.17 -22.57
C ALA A 570 -22.33 44.02 -21.06
N PRO A 571 -21.06 44.15 -20.62
CA PRO A 571 -20.70 44.07 -19.21
C PRO A 571 -20.99 45.38 -18.46
N VAL A 572 -21.59 45.27 -17.27
CA VAL A 572 -21.83 46.40 -16.35
C VAL A 572 -20.61 46.65 -15.46
N ARG A 573 -20.37 47.90 -15.07
CA ARG A 573 -19.22 48.37 -14.27
C ARG A 573 -19.66 49.02 -12.96
N ARG A 574 -18.75 48.96 -11.97
CA ARG A 574 -18.63 49.78 -10.74
C ARG A 574 -19.72 49.65 -9.66
N ALA A 575 -19.25 49.37 -8.45
CA ALA A 575 -19.39 50.32 -7.34
C ALA A 575 -18.15 50.20 -6.42
N ASP A 576 -17.26 51.20 -6.45
CA ASP A 576 -16.24 51.41 -5.42
C ASP A 576 -16.74 52.53 -4.49
N LEU A 577 -16.81 52.26 -3.18
CA LEU A 577 -16.94 53.28 -2.14
C LEU A 577 -16.03 52.87 -0.97
N GLY A 578 -15.14 53.77 -0.57
CA GLY A 578 -14.19 53.57 0.53
C GLY A 578 -14.44 54.56 1.68
N ARG A 579 -13.36 54.84 2.45
CA ARG A 579 -13.34 55.55 3.75
C ARG A 579 -13.81 54.66 4.92
N GLU A 580 -13.32 54.79 6.14
CA GLU A 580 -12.28 55.70 6.67
C GLU A 580 -11.53 55.06 7.85
N ALA A 581 -10.31 55.52 8.16
CA ALA A 581 -9.53 55.06 9.31
C ALA A 581 -8.80 56.25 9.98
N PRO A 582 -9.06 56.57 11.25
CA PRO A 582 -8.51 57.76 11.90
C PRO A 582 -7.05 57.58 12.36
N ARG A 583 -6.29 58.69 12.37
CA ARG A 583 -4.91 58.79 12.90
C ARG A 583 -4.83 59.86 14.01
N ALA A 584 -4.40 59.46 15.21
CA ALA A 584 -3.74 60.31 16.21
C ALA A 584 -3.22 59.43 17.36
N ARG A 585 -2.23 59.77 18.19
CA ARG A 585 -0.95 60.52 18.11
C ARG A 585 -0.53 60.79 19.57
N GLY A 586 0.73 60.48 19.94
CA GLY A 586 1.36 60.98 21.18
C GLY A 586 1.24 60.09 22.43
N GLY A 587 2.31 60.04 23.23
CA GLY A 587 2.41 59.21 24.46
C GLY A 587 3.85 58.74 24.72
N ASP A 588 4.68 59.63 25.28
CA ASP A 588 6.14 59.45 25.45
C ASP A 588 6.53 58.57 26.68
N ARG A 589 7.79 58.13 26.71
CA ARG A 589 8.63 57.68 27.85
C ARG A 589 8.61 56.24 28.43
N ALA A 590 9.84 55.92 28.84
CA ALA A 590 10.30 55.12 29.98
C ALA A 590 10.59 53.61 29.82
N ARG A 591 11.84 53.27 30.18
CA ARG A 591 12.36 51.91 30.39
C ARG A 591 12.00 51.44 31.80
N LEU A 592 11.77 50.15 32.03
CA LEU A 592 12.06 49.47 33.31
C LEU A 592 12.14 47.94 33.13
N ARG A 593 12.88 47.24 34.00
CA ARG A 593 12.99 45.77 34.06
C ARG A 593 12.42 45.23 35.39
N PRO A 594 11.68 44.10 35.36
CA PRO A 594 11.71 43.08 36.42
C PRO A 594 12.60 41.91 35.93
N ARG A 595 13.72 41.53 36.57
CA ARG A 595 13.92 40.94 37.91
C ARG A 595 13.26 39.57 38.10
N HIS A 596 14.08 38.52 37.98
CA HIS A 596 13.82 37.17 38.50
C HIS A 596 13.68 37.16 40.04
N PRO A 597 12.82 36.28 40.59
CA PRO A 597 13.08 35.57 41.84
C PRO A 597 14.02 34.37 41.58
N ARG A 598 14.84 34.01 42.58
CA ARG A 598 15.61 32.75 42.60
C ARG A 598 14.83 31.71 43.41
N GLY A 599 14.70 30.49 42.90
CA GLY A 599 14.19 29.31 43.61
C GLY A 599 15.16 28.14 43.44
N ARG A 600 15.38 27.35 44.49
CA ARG A 600 16.46 26.35 44.55
C ARG A 600 16.26 25.21 43.55
N PHE A 601 17.35 24.76 42.95
CA PHE A 601 17.48 23.37 42.49
C PHE A 601 17.75 22.50 43.72
N ASP A 602 16.98 21.44 43.87
CA ASP A 602 17.45 20.21 44.50
C ASP A 602 17.36 19.06 43.48
N ARG A 603 18.17 18.02 43.68
CA ARG A 603 18.28 16.86 42.76
C ARG A 603 17.63 15.65 43.43
N ASP A 604 16.91 14.85 42.64
CA ASP A 604 16.54 13.49 43.01
C ASP A 604 16.63 12.56 41.78
N PRO A 605 16.69 11.23 41.94
CA PRO A 605 17.62 10.42 41.15
C PRO A 605 16.94 9.59 40.07
N ARG A 606 17.77 9.00 39.20
CA ARG A 606 17.34 7.90 38.32
C ARG A 606 17.33 6.59 39.11
N PRO A 607 16.27 5.77 39.05
CA PRO A 607 16.30 4.43 39.64
C PRO A 607 17.19 3.46 38.83
N ASP A 608 17.95 2.62 39.52
CA ASP A 608 18.75 1.53 38.95
C ASP A 608 17.87 0.27 38.76
N PRO A 609 17.83 -0.37 37.58
CA PRO A 609 16.87 -1.45 37.30
C PRO A 609 17.32 -2.80 37.88
N ARG A 610 17.16 -3.01 39.20
CA ARG A 610 17.47 -4.32 39.81
C ARG A 610 16.70 -4.69 41.10
N ASP A 611 15.38 -4.84 41.03
CA ASP A 611 14.70 -5.79 41.93
C ASP A 611 13.44 -6.45 41.28
N ARG A 612 13.01 -7.58 41.85
CA ARG A 612 11.90 -8.43 41.37
C ARG A 612 10.89 -8.73 42.50
N GLY A 613 9.85 -7.90 42.64
CA GLY A 613 8.84 -8.04 43.71
C GLY A 613 7.39 -8.07 43.21
N ARG A 614 6.67 -9.17 43.49
CA ARG A 614 5.25 -9.41 43.17
C ARG A 614 4.31 -8.31 43.69
N TRP A 615 3.34 -7.89 42.87
CA TRP A 615 1.98 -7.51 43.32
C TRP A 615 0.92 -8.12 42.35
N PRO A 616 -0.36 -8.29 42.75
CA PRO A 616 -1.18 -9.40 42.28
C PRO A 616 -2.19 -9.07 41.16
N LEU A 617 -2.65 -10.12 40.49
CA LEU A 617 -3.82 -10.12 39.59
C LEU A 617 -5.09 -10.50 40.36
N ALA A 618 -6.16 -9.74 40.16
CA ALA A 618 -7.54 -10.16 40.39
C ALA A 618 -8.30 -9.96 39.06
N ALA A 619 -8.66 -11.01 38.30
CA ALA A 619 -9.68 -12.04 38.59
C ALA A 619 -11.10 -11.56 38.30
N ALA A 620 -11.46 -11.51 37.01
CA ALA A 620 -12.85 -11.46 36.57
C ALA A 620 -13.51 -12.85 36.71
N HIS A 621 -14.80 -12.88 37.02
CA HIS A 621 -15.56 -14.14 37.14
C HIS A 621 -16.19 -14.55 35.80
N SER A 622 -15.97 -15.80 35.39
CA SER A 622 -16.90 -16.56 34.55
C SER A 622 -17.17 -17.91 35.20
N ARG A 623 -18.44 -18.34 35.25
CA ARG A 623 -18.84 -19.60 35.93
C ARG A 623 -18.85 -20.77 34.96
N ARG A 624 -18.53 -21.94 35.52
CA ARG A 624 -18.29 -23.21 34.83
C ARG A 624 -19.50 -23.73 34.06
N ALA A 625 -19.23 -24.44 32.96
CA ALA A 625 -19.85 -25.72 32.66
C ALA A 625 -18.75 -26.75 32.31
N ARG A 626 -18.95 -28.01 32.69
CA ARG A 626 -18.10 -29.17 32.34
C ARG A 626 -18.96 -30.44 32.36
N PRO A 627 -18.91 -31.31 31.35
CA PRO A 627 -19.19 -32.73 31.54
C PRO A 627 -18.01 -33.42 32.26
N GLN A 628 -18.25 -34.60 32.82
CA GLN A 628 -17.26 -35.40 33.52
C GLN A 628 -16.51 -36.35 32.57
N ALA A 629 -15.29 -36.74 32.93
CA ALA A 629 -14.56 -37.85 32.32
C ALA A 629 -14.07 -38.79 33.44
N VAL A 630 -14.23 -40.10 33.24
CA VAL A 630 -14.00 -41.12 34.27
C VAL A 630 -12.53 -41.54 34.32
N ALA A 631 -11.99 -41.71 35.52
CA ALA A 631 -10.64 -42.23 35.72
C ALA A 631 -10.61 -43.78 35.72
N ARG A 632 -9.58 -44.37 35.11
CA ARG A 632 -9.05 -45.70 35.43
C ARG A 632 -7.52 -45.63 35.48
N ALA A 633 -6.91 -46.53 36.25
CA ALA A 633 -5.51 -46.45 36.65
C ALA A 633 -4.75 -47.77 36.41
N GLY A 634 -3.42 -47.71 36.51
CA GLY A 634 -2.48 -48.83 36.42
C GLY A 634 -1.73 -48.91 35.08
N SER A 635 -0.55 -49.52 34.99
CA SER A 635 0.39 -49.99 36.04
C SER A 635 1.68 -50.54 35.40
N GLY A 636 2.82 -50.50 36.11
CA GLY A 636 4.12 -51.05 35.65
C GLY A 636 5.06 -49.98 35.07
N ALA A 637 6.38 -49.96 35.33
CA ALA A 637 7.45 -50.99 35.21
C ALA A 637 8.13 -50.94 33.81
N GLU A 638 9.47 -50.98 33.64
CA GLU A 638 10.57 -51.10 34.61
C GLU A 638 11.97 -50.68 34.05
N ARG A 639 12.92 -50.39 34.97
CA ARG A 639 14.40 -50.61 34.91
C ARG A 639 15.32 -50.18 33.71
N ARG A 640 16.41 -49.47 34.09
CA ARG A 640 17.84 -49.62 33.65
C ARG A 640 18.20 -49.16 32.21
N ARG A 641 19.45 -48.86 31.80
CA ARG A 641 20.81 -48.68 32.42
C ARG A 641 21.59 -47.71 31.47
N ALA A 642 22.26 -46.65 31.93
CA ALA A 642 23.68 -46.57 32.39
C ALA A 642 24.79 -46.66 31.29
N GLY A 643 25.68 -45.65 31.24
CA GLY A 643 26.90 -45.56 30.41
C GLY A 643 26.91 -44.36 29.44
N GLY A 644 28.01 -43.64 29.17
CA GLY A 644 29.34 -43.65 29.81
C GLY A 644 30.43 -42.93 28.97
N PHE A 645 31.37 -42.22 29.62
CA PHE A 645 32.58 -41.57 29.06
C PHE A 645 32.31 -40.31 28.18
N ARG A 646 32.98 -39.15 28.35
CA ARG A 646 34.43 -38.74 28.25
C ARG A 646 34.91 -38.66 26.77
N SER A 647 35.75 -37.72 26.32
CA SER A 647 36.72 -36.85 27.03
C SER A 647 37.17 -35.58 26.23
N HIS A 648 37.48 -34.50 26.98
CA HIS A 648 38.48 -33.43 26.68
C HIS A 648 38.27 -32.50 25.44
N GLY A 649 38.83 -31.27 25.41
CA GLY A 649 39.46 -30.48 26.49
C GLY A 649 40.42 -29.37 26.00
N ALA A 650 40.39 -28.20 26.66
CA ALA A 650 41.28 -27.02 26.49
C ALA A 650 41.24 -26.29 25.12
N GLY A 651 41.65 -25.03 25.00
CA GLY A 651 42.01 -24.03 26.03
C GLY A 651 43.16 -23.09 25.61
N LEU A 652 43.20 -21.86 26.17
CA LEU A 652 44.14 -20.75 25.90
C LEU A 652 43.93 -20.07 24.50
N ALA A 653 43.79 -18.75 24.30
CA ALA A 653 44.00 -17.48 25.04
C ALA A 653 45.39 -16.84 24.95
N GLY A 654 45.47 -15.62 24.37
CA GLY A 654 46.55 -14.66 24.66
C GLY A 654 46.94 -13.64 23.57
N ARG A 655 46.62 -12.36 23.82
CA ARG A 655 47.26 -11.14 23.26
C ARG A 655 47.06 -10.89 21.74
N GLY A 656 47.04 -9.67 21.21
CA GLY A 656 47.05 -8.35 21.86
C GLY A 656 48.20 -7.46 21.37
N PHE A 657 47.97 -6.66 20.32
CA PHE A 657 48.89 -5.61 19.87
C PHE A 657 48.13 -4.33 19.50
N ASN A 658 48.82 -3.18 19.60
CA ASN A 658 48.22 -1.85 19.56
C ASN A 658 49.12 -0.92 18.72
N ALA A 659 48.56 -0.27 17.70
CA ALA A 659 49.27 0.65 16.81
C ALA A 659 48.49 1.96 16.66
N ARG A 660 49.19 3.09 16.84
CA ARG A 660 48.65 4.46 16.72
C ARG A 660 49.29 5.19 15.54
N ARG A 661 48.58 6.17 14.98
CA ARG A 661 49.01 7.12 13.92
C ARG A 661 49.14 6.43 12.54
N THR A 662 49.05 7.14 11.42
CA THR A 662 49.04 8.59 11.14
C THR A 662 47.82 9.06 10.32
N LYS A 663 47.58 10.38 10.30
CA LYS A 663 46.84 11.03 9.20
C LYS A 663 47.83 11.40 8.08
N PRO A 664 47.44 11.30 6.80
CA PRO A 664 47.92 12.21 5.76
C PRO A 664 47.06 13.48 5.73
N LEU A 665 47.69 14.62 5.47
CA LEU A 665 47.02 15.84 5.01
C LEU A 665 47.04 15.89 3.49
N THR A 666 45.96 16.39 2.90
CA THR A 666 45.87 17.05 1.58
C THR A 666 46.97 16.77 0.54
N THR A 667 46.61 16.07 -0.53
CA THR A 667 47.20 16.28 -1.87
C THR A 667 46.12 16.64 -2.90
N SER A 668 46.59 17.23 -4.00
CA SER A 668 45.87 17.94 -5.06
C SER A 668 44.70 17.20 -5.74
N ARG A 669 43.83 18.00 -6.37
CA ARG A 669 42.96 17.54 -7.46
C ARG A 669 43.81 17.09 -8.66
N GLY A 670 44.24 15.83 -8.68
CA GLY A 670 44.74 15.19 -9.89
C GLY A 670 43.57 14.82 -10.81
N GLY A 671 43.46 15.45 -11.97
CA GLY A 671 42.49 15.03 -12.98
C GLY A 671 43.04 13.83 -13.76
N CYS A 672 42.37 12.69 -13.72
CA CYS A 672 42.74 11.55 -14.56
C CYS A 672 42.51 11.88 -16.04
N THR A 673 43.53 11.63 -16.84
CA THR A 673 43.59 11.95 -18.27
C THR A 673 43.54 10.67 -19.08
N TYR A 674 42.49 10.52 -19.89
CA TYR A 674 42.31 9.36 -20.76
C TYR A 674 42.92 9.63 -22.13
N ALA A 675 43.67 8.66 -22.66
CA ALA A 675 44.08 8.62 -24.06
C ALA A 675 43.14 7.69 -24.84
N ALA A 676 42.64 8.15 -25.99
CA ALA A 676 41.79 7.39 -26.90
C ALA A 676 42.58 6.98 -28.15
N TRP A 677 42.23 5.85 -28.75
CA TRP A 677 42.80 5.45 -30.05
C TRP A 677 42.36 6.42 -31.17
N SER A 678 43.23 6.55 -32.18
CA SER A 678 43.19 7.56 -33.25
C SER A 678 42.58 7.08 -34.55
#